data_AF-A0A7W7HKF3-F1
#
_entry.id   AF-A0A7W7HKF3-F1
#
_cell.length_a   1.000
_cell.length_b   1.000
_cell.length_c   1.000
_cell.angle_alpha   90.00
_cell.angle_beta   90.00
_cell.angle_gamma   90.00
#
_symmetry.space_group_name_H-M   'P 1'
#
loop_
_entity.id
_entity.type
_entity.pdbx_description
1 polymer ?
#
loop_
_entity_poly.entity_id
_entity_poly.type
_entity_poly.pdbx_seq_one_letter_code
_entity_poly.pdbx_strand_id
1 'polypeptide(L)'
;MNSDSPGRRFALVAALAAVLSVPAALASSSPATAAPAGSSATLDILPAEGLPGATVSAVATGLPEYCTDIAFYWRGQNAITATLSNTVGVVRAQLRIPDGTDPGPVLIEARCDDDPEPDEDPMSGAGPSAGFTVLDRPPPRPGSLQPSPEPEPGPVKGDPRAAEPTTKWTSIVTARPRTSTSAVTAPSRTPRSAPAASPKRPADPPSAGSGPAATLTPAATLTPAPSLTRTPSSVTESPTPLAAKPVGFTPIRASWTMPTLDDVSLDPSRLLLVAAMAVLLFILVAFPSDVFNKTYENRREEIHGAIRALGVTRRNRMPSWLQVTLLVAVAVGAAFLSGRSEGPAAQLPDGNWALNLAAMLIAVPLVMAAYSGPGEIYLCRIRGRASLYVPPVALAVGVACAVFSQVCELNPTYAYGLFCTFILFKGQKQATRIKPTEAQRAYGVLWSVAGLTALIALGYIGFSVNWESAHAAGAGWYTVLFDAVAYWVVVLGAESLVFALIPMRFLDGRTLAGWRLLAWTPLQIAAGFFFWYVIQRRGEVNGLRPTGDEWLRAMGFFLLFGLAAMTFWGYFQWKGRPTAGFSTRPMPPLTALFQPVTFAGRLRTETAELAKTVRRGLVRRSAIRAKKGERVSPIETHLEG
;
A
#
# COMPACT_ATOMS: atom_id res chain seq x y z
N MET A 1 -20.83 44.66 11.04
CA MET A 1 -21.65 43.44 11.22
C MET A 1 -20.82 42.24 10.79
N ASN A 2 -20.72 41.18 11.59
CA ASN A 2 -20.04 39.93 11.21
C ASN A 2 -20.89 38.75 11.69
N SER A 3 -21.44 37.99 10.74
CA SER A 3 -22.18 36.75 11.04
C SER A 3 -21.21 35.57 11.00
N ASP A 4 -20.68 35.18 12.16
CA ASP A 4 -19.89 33.96 12.35
C ASP A 4 -20.65 33.04 13.32
N SER A 5 -21.77 32.49 12.84
CA SER A 5 -22.74 31.80 13.69
C SER A 5 -22.20 30.45 14.21
N PRO A 6 -22.36 30.14 15.52
CA PRO A 6 -21.77 28.93 16.12
C PRO A 6 -22.40 27.63 15.58
N GLY A 7 -23.63 27.68 15.06
CA GLY A 7 -24.37 26.50 14.58
C GLY A 7 -23.64 25.68 13.51
N ARG A 8 -22.92 26.31 12.58
CA ARG A 8 -22.15 25.59 11.54
C ARG A 8 -20.99 24.74 12.10
N ARG A 9 -20.55 24.98 13.34
CA ARG A 9 -19.46 24.22 13.98
C ARG A 9 -20.00 23.05 14.79
N PHE A 10 -21.19 23.20 15.39
CA PHE A 10 -21.94 22.07 15.93
C PHE A 10 -22.39 21.12 14.84
N ALA A 11 -22.83 21.60 13.67
CA ALA A 11 -23.29 20.75 12.57
C ALA A 11 -22.27 19.68 12.14
N LEU A 12 -20.96 19.98 12.11
CA LEU A 12 -19.93 19.02 11.69
C LEU A 12 -19.59 17.99 12.78
N VAL A 13 -19.62 18.39 14.06
CA VAL A 13 -19.46 17.47 15.19
C VAL A 13 -20.71 16.61 15.37
N ALA A 14 -21.90 17.18 15.16
CA ALA A 14 -23.18 16.48 15.20
C ALA A 14 -23.34 15.51 14.02
N ALA A 15 -22.81 15.81 12.84
CA ALA A 15 -22.77 14.86 11.72
C ALA A 15 -21.88 13.64 12.04
N LEU A 16 -20.69 13.88 12.62
CA LEU A 16 -19.81 12.81 13.10
C LEU A 16 -20.45 12.00 14.24
N ALA A 17 -21.17 12.65 15.17
CA ALA A 17 -21.90 11.96 16.22
C ALA A 17 -23.11 11.17 15.70
N ALA A 18 -23.84 11.69 14.71
CA ALA A 18 -25.00 11.02 14.11
C ALA A 18 -24.62 9.76 13.33
N VAL A 19 -23.44 9.76 12.67
CA VAL A 19 -22.85 8.55 12.07
C VAL A 19 -22.47 7.51 13.13
N LEU A 20 -22.24 7.92 14.38
CA LEU A 20 -21.92 7.07 15.53
C LEU A 20 -23.13 6.77 16.44
N SER A 21 -24.34 7.22 16.09
CA SER A 21 -25.53 7.08 16.94
C SER A 21 -26.75 6.51 16.21
N VAL A 22 -26.52 5.60 15.26
CA VAL A 22 -27.56 4.65 14.80
C VAL A 22 -27.74 3.59 15.91
N PRO A 23 -28.92 3.45 16.52
CA PRO A 23 -29.10 2.60 17.70
C PRO A 23 -29.19 1.11 17.35
N ALA A 24 -28.83 0.25 18.31
CA ALA A 24 -28.88 -1.21 18.23
C ALA A 24 -30.32 -1.79 18.31
N ALA A 25 -31.26 -1.20 17.56
CA ALA A 25 -32.70 -1.44 17.66
C ALA A 25 -33.26 -2.46 16.64
N LEU A 26 -32.40 -3.31 16.07
CA LEU A 26 -32.77 -4.33 15.06
C LEU A 26 -32.38 -5.77 15.46
N ALA A 27 -31.81 -5.99 16.63
CA ALA A 27 -31.32 -7.30 17.10
C ALA A 27 -32.43 -8.22 17.67
N SER A 28 -33.64 -8.19 17.11
CA SER A 28 -34.80 -8.90 17.68
C SER A 28 -35.74 -9.53 16.65
N SER A 29 -35.20 -10.05 15.55
CA SER A 29 -35.91 -10.97 14.66
C SER A 29 -34.94 -11.83 13.85
N SER A 30 -34.40 -12.90 14.43
CA SER A 30 -33.77 -13.96 13.64
C SER A 30 -34.90 -14.76 12.97
N PRO A 31 -35.06 -14.73 11.63
CA PRO A 31 -35.81 -15.80 10.97
C PRO A 31 -35.06 -17.11 11.25
N ALA A 32 -35.78 -18.22 11.42
CA ALA A 32 -35.14 -19.52 11.49
C ALA A 32 -34.53 -19.83 10.11
N THR A 33 -33.21 -19.66 9.99
CA THR A 33 -32.47 -19.97 8.76
C THR A 33 -32.63 -21.44 8.45
N ALA A 34 -33.44 -21.77 7.45
CA ALA A 34 -33.49 -23.12 6.90
C ALA A 34 -32.08 -23.49 6.44
N ALA A 35 -31.61 -24.68 6.82
CA ALA A 35 -30.26 -25.13 6.48
C ALA A 35 -30.06 -25.02 4.96
N PRO A 36 -28.96 -24.39 4.49
CA PRO A 36 -28.71 -24.26 3.07
C PRO A 36 -28.62 -25.65 2.44
N ALA A 37 -29.32 -25.86 1.32
CA ALA A 37 -29.26 -27.11 0.59
C ALA A 37 -27.79 -27.42 0.26
N GLY A 38 -27.33 -28.60 0.68
CA GLY A 38 -25.90 -28.89 0.85
C GLY A 38 -25.07 -28.55 -0.39
N SER A 39 -24.05 -27.70 -0.21
CA SER A 39 -23.09 -27.37 -1.24
C SER A 39 -22.25 -28.62 -1.54
N SER A 40 -22.59 -29.34 -2.62
CA SER A 40 -21.82 -30.48 -3.08
C SER A 40 -20.40 -30.04 -3.41
N ALA A 41 -19.42 -30.53 -2.65
CA ALA A 41 -18.02 -30.33 -2.98
C ALA A 41 -17.71 -30.96 -4.35
N THR A 42 -16.84 -30.32 -5.13
CA THR A 42 -16.40 -30.79 -6.44
C THR A 42 -14.89 -30.87 -6.50
N LEU A 43 -14.36 -31.71 -7.40
CA LEU A 43 -12.95 -31.81 -7.71
C LEU A 43 -12.78 -31.81 -9.24
N ASP A 44 -12.05 -30.84 -9.76
CA ASP A 44 -11.66 -30.78 -11.18
C ASP A 44 -10.17 -31.15 -11.33
N ILE A 45 -9.83 -31.96 -12.33
CA ILE A 45 -8.44 -32.33 -12.65
C ILE A 45 -8.13 -31.93 -14.09
N LEU A 46 -7.05 -31.17 -14.28
CA LEU A 46 -6.64 -30.62 -15.57
C LEU A 46 -5.14 -30.86 -15.81
N PRO A 47 -4.75 -31.61 -16.86
CA PRO A 47 -5.59 -32.43 -17.74
C PRO A 47 -6.25 -33.61 -17.01
N ALA A 48 -7.34 -34.15 -17.56
CA ALA A 48 -8.02 -35.34 -17.06
C ALA A 48 -7.35 -36.68 -17.47
N GLU A 49 -6.28 -36.61 -18.27
CA GLU A 49 -5.48 -37.75 -18.69
C GLU A 49 -3.98 -37.39 -18.75
N GLY A 50 -3.09 -38.38 -18.62
CA GLY A 50 -1.65 -38.13 -18.62
C GLY A 50 -0.80 -39.37 -18.35
N LEU A 51 0.51 -39.22 -18.49
CA LEU A 51 1.50 -40.29 -18.29
C LEU A 51 1.93 -40.41 -16.82
N PRO A 52 2.38 -41.59 -16.36
CA PRO A 52 3.12 -41.72 -15.10
C PRO A 52 4.25 -40.68 -15.02
N GLY A 53 4.44 -40.08 -13.85
CA GLY A 53 5.43 -39.04 -13.61
C GLY A 53 5.05 -37.62 -14.06
N ALA A 54 3.94 -37.43 -14.80
CA ALA A 54 3.49 -36.10 -15.23
C ALA A 54 2.79 -35.31 -14.10
N THR A 55 2.81 -33.98 -14.22
CA THR A 55 2.15 -33.06 -13.28
C THR A 55 0.77 -32.64 -13.79
N VAL A 56 -0.24 -32.72 -12.94
CA VAL A 56 -1.62 -32.30 -13.21
C VAL A 56 -2.08 -31.28 -12.17
N SER A 57 -2.97 -30.37 -12.56
CA SER A 57 -3.58 -29.39 -11.65
C SER A 57 -4.90 -29.95 -11.12
N ALA A 58 -5.02 -30.09 -9.80
CA ALA A 58 -6.28 -30.39 -9.12
C ALA A 58 -6.87 -29.11 -8.52
N VAL A 59 -8.20 -28.96 -8.61
CA VAL A 59 -8.95 -27.85 -8.01
C VAL A 59 -10.16 -28.43 -7.27
N ALA A 60 -10.09 -28.47 -5.95
CA ALA A 60 -11.23 -28.82 -5.11
C ALA A 60 -12.04 -27.55 -4.78
N THR A 61 -13.37 -27.60 -4.87
CA THR A 61 -14.25 -26.49 -4.48
C THR A 61 -15.40 -26.97 -3.59
N GLY A 62 -15.95 -26.08 -2.76
CA GLY A 62 -17.05 -26.44 -1.85
C GLY A 62 -16.63 -27.31 -0.65
N LEU A 63 -15.33 -27.40 -0.37
CA LEU A 63 -14.81 -28.05 0.84
C LEU A 63 -15.22 -27.27 2.11
N PRO A 64 -15.38 -27.94 3.27
CA PRO A 64 -15.73 -27.28 4.53
C PRO A 64 -14.69 -26.26 4.99
N GLU A 65 -15.12 -25.20 5.67
CA GLU A 65 -14.22 -24.13 6.14
C GLU A 65 -13.22 -24.59 7.22
N TYR A 66 -13.49 -25.70 7.92
CA TYR A 66 -12.59 -26.32 8.89
C TYR A 66 -11.48 -27.19 8.25
N CYS A 67 -11.52 -27.42 6.95
CA CYS A 67 -10.59 -28.29 6.23
C CYS A 67 -9.27 -27.53 5.97
N THR A 68 -8.33 -27.55 6.93
CA THR A 68 -7.15 -26.67 6.86
C THR A 68 -6.04 -27.28 6.02
N ASP A 69 -5.70 -28.54 6.28
CA ASP A 69 -4.80 -29.36 5.45
C ASP A 69 -5.61 -30.39 4.65
N ILE A 70 -5.26 -30.55 3.36
CA ILE A 70 -6.01 -31.37 2.39
C ILE A 70 -5.06 -32.35 1.71
N ALA A 71 -5.31 -33.62 1.93
CA ALA A 71 -4.59 -34.72 1.31
C ALA A 71 -5.34 -35.21 0.05
N PHE A 72 -4.58 -35.42 -1.04
CA PHE A 72 -5.08 -35.97 -2.30
C PHE A 72 -4.66 -37.44 -2.42
N TYR A 73 -5.62 -38.36 -2.32
CA TYR A 73 -5.38 -39.80 -2.30
C TYR A 73 -5.53 -40.41 -3.69
N TRP A 74 -4.64 -41.35 -4.03
CA TRP A 74 -4.60 -42.04 -5.33
C TRP A 74 -4.94 -43.51 -5.14
N ARG A 75 -6.07 -44.00 -5.69
CA ARG A 75 -6.62 -45.35 -5.39
C ARG A 75 -6.71 -45.66 -3.87
N GLY A 76 -6.90 -44.63 -3.03
CA GLY A 76 -6.93 -44.75 -1.57
C GLY A 76 -5.58 -45.03 -0.89
N GLN A 77 -4.43 -44.98 -1.60
CA GLN A 77 -3.12 -45.23 -1.01
C GLN A 77 -2.12 -44.10 -1.28
N ASN A 78 -1.65 -43.52 -0.17
CA ASN A 78 -0.74 -42.38 -0.04
C ASN A 78 -1.31 -41.03 -0.51
N ALA A 79 -1.05 -39.99 0.30
CA ALA A 79 -1.29 -38.60 -0.07
C ALA A 79 -0.21 -38.14 -1.05
N ILE A 80 -0.63 -37.61 -2.20
CA ILE A 80 0.30 -36.96 -3.16
C ILE A 80 0.76 -35.63 -2.54
N THR A 81 2.07 -35.38 -2.55
CA THR A 81 2.66 -34.13 -2.05
C THR A 81 2.22 -32.93 -2.88
N ALA A 82 1.13 -32.28 -2.45
CA ALA A 82 0.57 -31.11 -3.09
C ALA A 82 1.33 -29.83 -2.69
N THR A 83 1.64 -28.97 -3.67
CA THR A 83 1.90 -27.56 -3.37
C THR A 83 0.56 -26.84 -3.27
N LEU A 84 0.05 -26.69 -2.05
CA LEU A 84 -1.27 -26.14 -1.78
C LEU A 84 -1.31 -24.61 -1.97
N SER A 85 -2.35 -24.14 -2.66
CA SER A 85 -2.78 -22.74 -2.64
C SER A 85 -4.23 -22.70 -2.15
N ASN A 86 -4.40 -22.41 -0.87
CA ASN A 86 -5.70 -22.45 -0.18
C ASN A 86 -6.39 -21.07 -0.22
N THR A 87 -7.54 -21.03 -0.90
CA THR A 87 -8.57 -19.99 -0.77
C THR A 87 -9.78 -20.61 -0.09
N VAL A 88 -10.48 -19.87 0.77
CA VAL A 88 -11.65 -20.41 1.50
C VAL A 88 -12.64 -21.02 0.53
N GLY A 89 -12.94 -22.31 0.69
CA GLY A 89 -13.81 -23.10 -0.19
C GLY A 89 -13.26 -23.43 -1.59
N VAL A 90 -12.01 -23.08 -1.93
CA VAL A 90 -11.35 -23.39 -3.22
C VAL A 90 -9.85 -23.66 -3.01
N VAL A 91 -9.45 -24.92 -3.10
CA VAL A 91 -8.06 -25.37 -2.93
C VAL A 91 -7.47 -25.83 -4.26
N ARG A 92 -6.33 -25.26 -4.62
CA ARG A 92 -5.57 -25.64 -5.83
C ARG A 92 -4.30 -26.38 -5.43
N ALA A 93 -4.04 -27.48 -6.11
CA ALA A 93 -2.85 -28.30 -5.93
C ALA A 93 -2.24 -28.67 -7.28
N GLN A 94 -0.91 -28.74 -7.36
CA GLN A 94 -0.25 -29.53 -8.40
C GLN A 94 0.08 -30.90 -7.83
N LEU A 95 -0.43 -31.94 -8.50
CA LEU A 95 -0.23 -33.35 -8.17
C LEU A 95 0.73 -33.93 -9.20
N ARG A 96 1.70 -34.74 -8.77
CA ARG A 96 2.54 -35.52 -9.69
C ARG A 96 2.08 -36.99 -9.65
N ILE A 97 1.73 -37.54 -10.81
CA ILE A 97 1.29 -38.92 -10.94
C ILE A 97 2.45 -39.84 -10.57
N PRO A 98 2.27 -40.86 -9.70
CA PRO A 98 3.37 -41.73 -9.30
C PRO A 98 4.02 -42.45 -10.49
N ASP A 99 5.35 -42.44 -10.50
CA ASP A 99 6.14 -43.19 -11.49
C ASP A 99 5.83 -44.70 -11.34
N GLY A 100 5.52 -45.38 -12.45
CA GLY A 100 5.14 -46.80 -12.43
C GLY A 100 3.66 -47.12 -12.19
N THR A 101 2.76 -46.13 -12.18
CA THR A 101 1.31 -46.39 -12.11
C THR A 101 0.79 -47.13 -13.35
N ASP A 102 -0.05 -48.16 -13.17
CA ASP A 102 -0.68 -48.89 -14.28
C ASP A 102 -1.57 -47.98 -15.16
N PRO A 103 -1.59 -48.17 -16.49
CA PRO A 103 -2.52 -47.51 -17.39
C PRO A 103 -4.00 -47.82 -17.07
N GLY A 104 -4.88 -46.86 -17.33
CA GLY A 104 -6.32 -46.98 -17.14
C GLY A 104 -6.93 -45.90 -16.22
N PRO A 105 -8.23 -46.02 -15.91
CA PRO A 105 -8.92 -45.06 -15.05
C PRO A 105 -8.47 -45.20 -13.58
N VAL A 106 -8.42 -44.06 -12.90
CA VAL A 106 -8.11 -43.90 -11.47
C VAL A 106 -9.07 -42.87 -10.89
N LEU A 107 -9.51 -43.09 -9.65
CA LEU A 107 -10.19 -42.07 -8.85
C LEU A 107 -9.14 -41.35 -7.99
N ILE A 108 -9.14 -40.02 -8.03
CA ILE A 108 -8.48 -39.17 -7.04
C ILE A 108 -9.55 -38.65 -6.09
N GLU A 109 -9.28 -38.69 -4.79
CA GLU A 109 -10.13 -38.12 -3.74
C GLU A 109 -9.36 -37.01 -3.02
N ALA A 110 -10.03 -35.90 -2.70
CA ALA A 110 -9.51 -34.91 -1.76
C ALA A 110 -10.23 -35.06 -0.41
N ARG A 111 -9.48 -35.26 0.68
CA ARG A 111 -10.02 -35.33 2.05
C ARG A 111 -9.28 -34.34 2.96
N CYS A 112 -9.89 -34.01 4.09
CA CYS A 112 -9.24 -33.20 5.13
C CYS A 112 -8.31 -34.11 5.94
N ASP A 113 -7.08 -33.68 6.19
CA ASP A 113 -6.12 -34.42 7.04
C ASP A 113 -6.41 -34.20 8.55
N ASP A 114 -7.32 -33.25 8.84
CA ASP A 114 -7.82 -32.90 10.18
C ASP A 114 -8.91 -33.86 10.73
N ASP A 115 -9.40 -34.83 9.94
CA ASP A 115 -10.35 -35.85 10.42
C ASP A 115 -9.64 -36.82 11.40
N PRO A 116 -10.19 -37.09 12.60
CA PRO A 116 -9.56 -37.95 13.60
C PRO A 116 -9.47 -39.43 13.15
N GLU A 117 -8.64 -40.22 13.85
CA GLU A 117 -8.24 -41.58 13.45
C GLU A 117 -9.43 -42.46 12.99
N PRO A 118 -9.29 -43.21 11.86
CA PRO A 118 -10.41 -43.75 11.08
C PRO A 118 -11.10 -44.99 11.67
N ASP A 119 -11.06 -45.16 13.00
CA ASP A 119 -11.60 -46.32 13.72
C ASP A 119 -13.13 -46.22 13.95
N GLU A 120 -13.76 -45.05 13.76
CA GLU A 120 -15.22 -44.87 13.81
C GLU A 120 -15.80 -44.39 12.45
N ASP A 121 -16.50 -45.32 11.78
CA ASP A 121 -17.34 -45.16 10.58
C ASP A 121 -16.66 -44.71 9.25
N PRO A 122 -16.00 -45.63 8.51
CA PRO A 122 -15.20 -45.33 7.30
C PRO A 122 -16.02 -44.89 6.06
N MET A 123 -17.32 -44.60 6.19
CA MET A 123 -18.17 -44.02 5.14
C MET A 123 -18.65 -42.59 5.44
N SER A 124 -18.27 -41.99 6.57
CA SER A 124 -18.68 -40.61 6.94
C SER A 124 -17.97 -39.54 6.09
N GLY A 125 -16.65 -39.69 5.86
CA GLY A 125 -15.78 -38.69 5.22
C GLY A 125 -15.61 -38.81 3.69
N ALA A 126 -16.69 -38.97 2.93
CA ALA A 126 -16.64 -39.08 1.47
C ALA A 126 -16.40 -37.70 0.80
N GLY A 127 -15.14 -37.25 0.80
CA GLY A 127 -14.70 -36.00 0.15
C GLY A 127 -14.86 -36.01 -1.38
N PRO A 128 -14.76 -34.83 -2.03
CA PRO A 128 -14.97 -34.72 -3.48
C PRO A 128 -13.94 -35.55 -4.26
N SER A 129 -14.42 -36.27 -5.26
CA SER A 129 -13.63 -37.21 -6.05
C SER A 129 -13.79 -36.97 -7.55
N ALA A 130 -12.75 -37.33 -8.31
CA ALA A 130 -12.68 -37.08 -9.74
C ALA A 130 -11.92 -38.19 -10.48
N GLY A 131 -12.42 -38.52 -11.66
CA GLY A 131 -11.81 -39.52 -12.55
C GLY A 131 -10.62 -38.94 -13.32
N PHE A 132 -9.53 -39.69 -13.35
CA PHE A 132 -8.33 -39.41 -14.13
C PHE A 132 -7.90 -40.65 -14.92
N THR A 133 -7.35 -40.48 -16.12
CA THR A 133 -6.91 -41.61 -16.97
C THR A 133 -5.39 -41.63 -17.15
N VAL A 134 -4.74 -42.69 -16.65
CA VAL A 134 -3.32 -42.94 -16.88
C VAL A 134 -3.12 -43.55 -18.27
N LEU A 135 -2.27 -42.93 -19.09
CA LEU A 135 -1.97 -43.36 -20.46
C LEU A 135 -0.76 -44.32 -20.48
N ASP A 136 -0.86 -45.41 -21.25
CA ASP A 136 0.26 -46.36 -21.49
C ASP A 136 1.41 -45.71 -22.28
N ARG A 137 1.07 -44.81 -23.22
CA ARG A 137 2.01 -44.18 -24.16
C ARG A 137 1.63 -42.74 -24.42
N PRO A 138 2.59 -41.86 -24.74
CA PRO A 138 2.27 -40.53 -25.23
C PRO A 138 1.34 -40.63 -26.46
N PRO A 139 0.29 -39.79 -26.57
CA PRO A 139 -0.62 -39.84 -27.70
C PRO A 139 0.13 -39.67 -29.02
N PRO A 140 -0.23 -40.41 -30.08
CA PRO A 140 0.51 -40.44 -31.33
C PRO A 140 0.58 -39.03 -31.94
N ARG A 141 1.81 -38.55 -32.16
CA ARG A 141 2.08 -37.14 -32.48
C ARG A 141 1.35 -36.73 -33.76
N PRO A 142 0.34 -35.83 -33.71
CA PRO A 142 -0.46 -35.48 -34.88
C PRO A 142 0.43 -34.80 -35.91
N GLY A 143 0.56 -35.43 -37.10
CA GLY A 143 1.48 -35.01 -38.16
C GLY A 143 2.55 -36.03 -38.55
N SER A 144 2.66 -37.17 -37.85
CA SER A 144 3.53 -38.28 -38.27
C SER A 144 2.97 -39.04 -39.48
N LEU A 145 2.98 -38.40 -40.66
CA LEU A 145 2.68 -39.06 -41.93
C LEU A 145 3.71 -40.17 -42.20
N GLN A 146 3.24 -41.41 -42.12
CA GLN A 146 4.01 -42.61 -42.42
C GLN A 146 4.38 -42.61 -43.92
N PRO A 147 5.66 -42.64 -44.31
CA PRO A 147 6.04 -42.61 -45.72
C PRO A 147 5.55 -43.87 -46.44
N SER A 148 4.99 -43.67 -47.63
CA SER A 148 4.53 -44.76 -48.51
C SER A 148 5.74 -45.55 -49.03
N PRO A 149 5.65 -46.89 -49.17
CA PRO A 149 6.79 -47.68 -49.64
C PRO A 149 7.19 -47.31 -51.08
N GLU A 150 8.47 -47.00 -51.26
CA GLU A 150 9.06 -46.55 -52.52
C GLU A 150 9.45 -47.76 -53.41
N PRO A 151 9.08 -47.77 -54.71
CA PRO A 151 9.40 -48.88 -55.62
C PRO A 151 10.85 -48.87 -56.11
N GLU A 152 11.34 -50.02 -56.59
CA GLU A 152 12.75 -50.25 -56.95
C GLU A 152 13.32 -49.33 -58.05
N PRO A 153 14.63 -49.00 -57.99
CA PRO A 153 15.25 -48.05 -58.91
C PRO A 153 15.60 -48.67 -60.29
N GLY A 154 15.08 -48.05 -61.35
CA GLY A 154 15.54 -48.29 -62.72
C GLY A 154 16.94 -47.69 -63.00
N PRO A 155 17.70 -48.22 -63.97
CA PRO A 155 19.11 -47.85 -64.17
C PRO A 155 19.28 -46.44 -64.76
N VAL A 156 20.11 -45.62 -64.11
CA VAL A 156 20.47 -44.27 -64.56
C VAL A 156 21.39 -44.32 -65.79
N LYS A 157 21.07 -43.50 -66.80
CA LYS A 157 21.92 -43.22 -67.95
C LYS A 157 22.22 -41.71 -67.97
N GLY A 158 23.48 -41.33 -67.89
CA GLY A 158 23.89 -39.93 -67.73
C GLY A 158 23.98 -39.13 -69.03
N ASP A 159 24.07 -37.80 -68.91
CA ASP A 159 25.33 -37.08 -69.19
C ASP A 159 25.30 -35.63 -68.62
N PRO A 160 26.44 -34.91 -68.53
CA PRO A 160 26.58 -33.67 -67.76
C PRO A 160 26.65 -32.37 -68.58
N ARG A 161 26.24 -31.23 -67.99
CA ARG A 161 26.93 -29.92 -68.06
C ARG A 161 26.26 -28.79 -67.26
N ALA A 162 27.11 -27.89 -66.75
CA ALA A 162 26.97 -26.43 -66.52
C ALA A 162 25.63 -25.83 -65.97
N ALA A 163 25.62 -24.81 -65.11
CA ALA A 163 26.61 -23.74 -64.96
C ALA A 163 26.67 -23.11 -63.55
N GLU A 164 27.73 -22.36 -63.31
CA GLU A 164 27.89 -21.35 -62.24
C GLU A 164 26.98 -20.11 -62.54
N PRO A 165 26.66 -19.23 -61.56
CA PRO A 165 27.67 -18.26 -61.12
C PRO A 165 27.68 -17.88 -59.62
N THR A 166 28.85 -17.39 -59.22
CA THR A 166 29.18 -16.76 -57.94
C THR A 166 28.32 -15.56 -57.55
N THR A 167 28.27 -15.22 -56.25
CA THR A 167 28.54 -13.83 -55.84
C THR A 167 29.32 -13.77 -54.53
N LYS A 168 30.39 -12.97 -54.48
CA LYS A 168 31.14 -12.66 -53.25
C LYS A 168 30.61 -11.38 -52.62
N TRP A 169 30.77 -11.23 -51.31
CA TRP A 169 31.14 -9.93 -50.73
C TRP A 169 32.23 -10.12 -49.67
N THR A 170 33.18 -9.17 -49.65
CA THR A 170 34.45 -9.28 -48.93
C THR A 170 34.43 -8.46 -47.64
N SER A 171 35.23 -8.88 -46.67
CA SER A 171 35.45 -8.20 -45.39
C SER A 171 36.10 -6.81 -45.52
N ILE A 172 35.85 -5.97 -44.51
CA ILE A 172 36.72 -4.85 -44.13
C ILE A 172 37.21 -5.11 -42.71
N VAL A 173 38.48 -4.78 -42.44
CA VAL A 173 39.22 -5.10 -41.23
C VAL A 173 39.86 -3.82 -40.67
N THR A 174 40.30 -3.83 -39.40
CA THR A 174 41.09 -2.77 -38.70
C THR A 174 40.29 -1.48 -38.34
N ALA A 175 40.61 -0.74 -37.27
CA ALA A 175 41.81 -0.77 -36.42
C ALA A 175 41.59 -0.47 -34.92
N ARG A 176 42.50 -1.03 -34.09
CA ARG A 176 43.06 -0.49 -32.82
C ARG A 176 44.44 0.13 -33.18
N PRO A 177 45.18 0.92 -32.34
CA PRO A 177 45.07 1.17 -30.89
C PRO A 177 45.12 2.71 -30.57
N ARG A 178 45.75 3.34 -29.54
CA ARG A 178 46.58 2.95 -28.36
C ARG A 178 46.51 4.01 -27.22
N THR A 179 47.06 3.62 -26.07
CA THR A 179 47.49 4.34 -24.85
C THR A 179 48.02 5.79 -24.91
N SER A 180 47.67 6.60 -23.90
CA SER A 180 48.60 7.25 -22.92
C SER A 180 47.75 7.80 -21.74
N THR A 181 48.05 7.66 -20.44
CA THR A 181 49.29 7.73 -19.64
C THR A 181 49.76 9.16 -19.34
N SER A 182 49.59 9.60 -18.09
CA SER A 182 50.38 10.67 -17.44
C SER A 182 50.21 10.58 -15.92
N ALA A 183 51.28 10.90 -15.17
CA ALA A 183 51.30 10.84 -13.71
C ALA A 183 52.15 11.97 -13.12
N VAL A 184 51.75 12.48 -11.94
CA VAL A 184 52.48 13.44 -11.10
C VAL A 184 52.18 13.03 -9.64
N THR A 185 53.07 12.32 -8.93
CA THR A 185 54.32 12.76 -8.27
C THR A 185 54.07 13.48 -6.93
N ALA A 186 54.62 12.94 -5.85
CA ALA A 186 54.52 13.45 -4.47
C ALA A 186 55.76 14.30 -4.07
N PRO A 187 55.73 14.97 -2.89
CA PRO A 187 56.36 14.39 -1.68
C PRO A 187 55.51 14.59 -0.40
N SER A 188 55.64 13.91 0.75
CA SER A 188 56.56 12.93 1.37
C SER A 188 57.19 13.48 2.68
N ARG A 189 56.77 12.94 3.85
CA ARG A 189 57.59 12.71 5.09
C ARG A 189 56.77 12.16 6.30
N THR A 190 56.85 10.85 6.51
CA THR A 190 57.29 10.10 7.74
C THR A 190 57.36 10.77 9.13
N PRO A 191 57.44 10.01 10.27
CA PRO A 191 56.88 8.66 10.57
C PRO A 191 56.42 8.44 12.06
N ARG A 192 55.78 7.29 12.39
CA ARG A 192 56.09 6.55 13.65
C ARG A 192 55.58 5.07 13.73
N SER A 193 56.52 4.18 14.09
CA SER A 193 56.39 2.91 14.86
C SER A 193 55.17 1.97 14.69
N ALA A 194 55.45 0.77 14.15
CA ALA A 194 54.78 -0.51 14.43
C ALA A 194 55.42 -1.18 15.70
N PRO A 195 55.20 -2.46 16.07
CA PRO A 195 54.31 -3.54 15.56
C PRO A 195 53.09 -3.77 16.49
N ALA A 196 52.28 -4.84 16.47
CA ALA A 196 52.26 -6.15 15.79
C ALA A 196 50.78 -6.57 15.50
N ALA A 197 50.37 -7.77 15.06
CA ALA A 197 51.05 -9.06 14.83
C ALA A 197 50.33 -9.90 13.71
N SER A 198 50.50 -11.23 13.74
CA SER A 198 49.80 -12.27 12.96
C SER A 198 49.81 -13.58 13.77
N PRO A 199 49.14 -14.71 13.42
CA PRO A 199 48.66 -15.18 12.10
C PRO A 199 47.11 -15.28 12.04
N LYS A 200 46.38 -16.08 11.24
CA LYS A 200 46.67 -17.22 10.33
C LYS A 200 45.60 -17.34 9.23
N ARG A 201 45.83 -18.19 8.22
CA ARG A 201 44.91 -18.56 7.12
C ARG A 201 44.58 -20.06 7.16
N PRO A 202 43.34 -20.46 6.91
CA PRO A 202 42.98 -21.37 5.80
C PRO A 202 41.67 -20.92 5.10
N ALA A 203 41.20 -21.45 3.98
CA ALA A 203 41.79 -22.10 2.79
C ALA A 203 40.66 -22.18 1.74
N ASP A 204 40.93 -22.04 0.44
CA ASP A 204 39.87 -21.86 -0.58
C ASP A 204 39.39 -23.19 -1.20
N PRO A 205 38.07 -23.44 -1.34
CA PRO A 205 37.52 -24.44 -2.25
C PRO A 205 37.24 -23.88 -3.66
N PRO A 206 37.09 -24.71 -4.71
CA PRO A 206 37.25 -24.30 -6.10
C PRO A 206 35.98 -23.81 -6.81
N SER A 207 36.18 -23.13 -7.96
CA SER A 207 35.13 -22.75 -8.91
C SER A 207 34.53 -23.95 -9.66
N ALA A 208 33.25 -23.86 -10.00
CA ALA A 208 32.57 -24.74 -10.96
C ALA A 208 31.41 -24.01 -11.67
N GLY A 209 31.02 -24.48 -12.87
CA GLY A 209 29.67 -24.28 -13.40
C GLY A 209 29.35 -23.01 -14.21
N SER A 210 30.14 -22.67 -15.23
CA SER A 210 29.70 -21.71 -16.27
C SER A 210 28.68 -22.36 -17.23
N GLY A 211 27.38 -22.19 -16.98
CA GLY A 211 26.31 -22.63 -17.89
C GLY A 211 26.02 -21.62 -19.01
N PRO A 212 25.77 -22.05 -20.26
CA PRO A 212 25.51 -21.15 -21.39
C PRO A 212 24.09 -20.56 -21.38
N ALA A 213 23.95 -19.32 -21.86
CA ALA A 213 22.65 -18.66 -22.02
C ALA A 213 21.88 -19.22 -23.22
N ALA A 214 20.62 -19.61 -23.02
CA ALA A 214 19.72 -20.03 -24.10
C ALA A 214 19.19 -18.82 -24.88
N THR A 215 19.40 -18.82 -26.21
CA THR A 215 18.90 -17.76 -27.10
C THR A 215 17.42 -17.96 -27.44
N LEU A 216 16.59 -16.96 -27.13
CA LEU A 216 15.19 -16.92 -27.60
C LEU A 216 15.13 -16.42 -29.05
N THR A 217 14.40 -17.14 -29.90
CA THR A 217 14.18 -16.83 -31.32
C THR A 217 12.67 -16.92 -31.61
N PRO A 218 12.05 -16.03 -32.43
CA PRO A 218 10.63 -15.70 -32.25
C PRO A 218 9.65 -16.41 -33.20
N ALA A 219 8.37 -16.35 -32.79
CA ALA A 219 7.15 -16.28 -33.60
C ALA A 219 7.01 -17.19 -34.85
N ALA A 220 6.20 -18.23 -34.72
CA ALA A 220 5.58 -18.92 -35.86
C ALA A 220 4.11 -18.50 -36.01
N THR A 221 3.73 -18.04 -37.21
CA THR A 221 2.36 -17.63 -37.54
C THR A 221 1.45 -18.85 -37.69
N LEU A 222 0.29 -18.87 -37.02
CA LEU A 222 -0.73 -19.90 -37.20
C LEU A 222 -1.64 -19.56 -38.40
N THR A 223 -1.75 -20.50 -39.34
CA THR A 223 -2.70 -20.47 -40.45
C THR A 223 -3.91 -21.34 -40.10
N PRO A 224 -5.17 -20.91 -40.37
CA PRO A 224 -6.36 -21.68 -39.99
C PRO A 224 -6.53 -22.96 -40.80
N ALA A 225 -6.86 -24.05 -40.11
CA ALA A 225 -7.26 -25.35 -40.68
C ALA A 225 -8.79 -25.50 -40.67
N PRO A 226 -9.40 -26.37 -41.51
CA PRO A 226 -10.81 -26.25 -41.87
C PRO A 226 -11.80 -26.76 -40.82
N SER A 227 -12.97 -26.10 -40.77
CA SER A 227 -14.10 -26.49 -39.93
C SER A 227 -14.70 -27.85 -40.35
N LEU A 228 -14.73 -28.81 -39.43
CA LEU A 228 -15.53 -30.02 -39.57
C LEU A 228 -16.97 -29.75 -39.10
N THR A 229 -17.93 -29.80 -40.03
CA THR A 229 -19.36 -29.64 -39.75
C THR A 229 -19.86 -30.80 -38.89
N ARG A 230 -20.00 -30.58 -37.57
CA ARG A 230 -20.59 -31.54 -36.64
C ARG A 230 -22.09 -31.29 -36.53
N THR A 231 -22.91 -32.25 -36.95
CA THR A 231 -24.37 -32.17 -36.92
C THR A 231 -24.87 -31.98 -35.48
N PRO A 232 -25.65 -30.93 -35.15
CA PRO A 232 -26.18 -30.74 -33.81
C PRO A 232 -27.40 -31.65 -33.58
N SER A 233 -27.27 -32.63 -32.69
CA SER A 233 -28.42 -33.36 -32.14
C SER A 233 -29.24 -32.41 -31.27
N SER A 234 -30.47 -32.09 -31.70
CA SER A 234 -31.37 -31.20 -30.98
C SER A 234 -31.99 -31.89 -29.76
N VAL A 235 -31.22 -31.96 -28.67
CA VAL A 235 -31.79 -32.22 -27.34
C VAL A 235 -32.45 -30.94 -26.87
N THR A 236 -33.79 -30.91 -26.83
CA THR A 236 -34.55 -29.80 -26.26
C THR A 236 -34.49 -29.89 -24.74
N GLU A 237 -33.35 -29.47 -24.16
CA GLU A 237 -33.31 -29.15 -22.74
C GLU A 237 -34.32 -28.03 -22.47
N SER A 238 -35.31 -28.31 -21.62
CA SER A 238 -36.15 -27.25 -21.07
C SER A 238 -35.24 -26.26 -20.34
N PRO A 239 -35.38 -24.94 -20.54
CA PRO A 239 -34.47 -23.97 -19.94
C PRO A 239 -34.68 -23.94 -18.42
N THR A 240 -33.90 -24.76 -17.71
CA THR A 240 -33.71 -24.68 -16.27
C THR A 240 -33.44 -23.21 -15.94
N PRO A 241 -34.30 -22.54 -15.15
CA PRO A 241 -34.13 -21.12 -14.90
C PRO A 241 -32.78 -20.93 -14.25
N LEU A 242 -31.88 -20.15 -14.88
CA LEU A 242 -30.56 -19.86 -14.31
C LEU A 242 -30.79 -19.30 -12.92
N ALA A 243 -30.45 -20.10 -11.90
CA ALA A 243 -30.50 -19.67 -10.51
C ALA A 243 -29.59 -18.45 -10.40
N ALA A 244 -30.19 -17.27 -10.26
CA ALA A 244 -29.48 -16.01 -10.37
C ALA A 244 -28.39 -15.98 -9.30
N LYS A 245 -27.11 -16.10 -9.73
CA LYS A 245 -25.94 -16.22 -8.84
C LYS A 245 -26.08 -15.13 -7.76
N PRO A 246 -26.25 -15.49 -6.48
CA PRO A 246 -26.65 -14.52 -5.47
C PRO A 246 -25.59 -13.42 -5.39
N VAL A 247 -26.02 -12.18 -5.62
CA VAL A 247 -25.14 -11.00 -5.66
C VAL A 247 -24.81 -10.54 -4.24
N GLY A 248 -24.27 -11.48 -3.45
CA GLY A 248 -23.72 -11.23 -2.13
C GLY A 248 -22.35 -10.59 -2.24
N PHE A 249 -22.04 -9.66 -1.33
CA PHE A 249 -20.71 -9.09 -1.24
C PHE A 249 -19.82 -10.04 -0.45
N THR A 250 -18.70 -10.47 -1.05
CA THR A 250 -17.73 -11.28 -0.33
C THR A 250 -17.12 -10.46 0.82
N PRO A 251 -17.02 -11.03 2.04
CA PRO A 251 -16.34 -10.37 3.14
C PRO A 251 -14.85 -10.18 2.83
N ILE A 252 -14.22 -9.22 3.51
CA ILE A 252 -12.78 -8.97 3.34
C ILE A 252 -12.03 -10.10 4.03
N ARG A 253 -11.22 -10.90 3.31
CA ARG A 253 -10.45 -12.02 3.90
C ARG A 253 -9.57 -11.63 5.11
N ALA A 254 -9.21 -10.36 5.26
CA ALA A 254 -8.49 -9.85 6.42
C ALA A 254 -9.32 -9.79 7.73
N SER A 255 -10.65 -9.76 7.67
CA SER A 255 -11.54 -9.77 8.86
C SER A 255 -11.25 -10.98 9.76
N TRP A 256 -11.14 -12.15 9.14
CA TRP A 256 -10.81 -13.46 9.72
C TRP A 256 -9.51 -13.47 10.54
N THR A 257 -8.64 -12.47 10.38
CA THR A 257 -7.38 -12.38 11.14
C THR A 257 -7.52 -11.69 12.51
N MET A 258 -8.74 -11.40 12.96
CA MET A 258 -8.98 -10.92 14.32
C MET A 258 -8.84 -12.06 15.34
N PRO A 259 -7.99 -11.92 16.37
CA PRO A 259 -7.97 -12.86 17.49
C PRO A 259 -9.28 -12.85 18.30
N THR A 260 -9.57 -13.98 18.93
CA THR A 260 -10.41 -14.02 20.14
C THR A 260 -9.58 -13.66 21.38
N LEU A 261 -10.19 -13.68 22.58
CA LEU A 261 -9.42 -13.50 23.83
C LEU A 261 -8.68 -14.77 24.27
N ASP A 262 -9.10 -15.94 23.80
CA ASP A 262 -8.58 -17.24 24.23
C ASP A 262 -7.33 -17.67 23.42
N ASP A 263 -7.09 -17.06 22.26
CA ASP A 263 -5.90 -17.30 21.42
C ASP A 263 -4.60 -16.67 21.97
N VAL A 264 -4.65 -16.00 23.13
CA VAL A 264 -3.49 -15.28 23.72
C VAL A 264 -2.46 -16.28 24.29
N SER A 265 -1.58 -16.78 23.43
CA SER A 265 -0.46 -17.62 23.85
C SER A 265 0.55 -16.84 24.70
N LEU A 266 0.51 -17.05 26.03
CA LEU A 266 1.43 -16.45 27.01
C LEU A 266 2.79 -17.17 27.11
N ASP A 267 3.18 -17.93 26.09
CA ASP A 267 4.45 -18.67 25.98
C ASP A 267 5.66 -17.70 26.09
N PRO A 268 6.51 -17.81 27.13
CA PRO A 268 7.65 -16.92 27.33
C PRO A 268 8.64 -16.87 26.17
N SER A 269 8.75 -17.96 25.38
CA SER A 269 9.63 -18.01 24.21
C SER A 269 9.11 -17.13 23.07
N ARG A 270 7.78 -17.18 22.81
CA ARG A 270 7.09 -16.28 21.88
C ARG A 270 7.23 -14.84 22.37
N LEU A 271 6.93 -14.57 23.64
CA LEU A 271 7.01 -13.23 24.25
C LEU A 271 8.42 -12.61 24.14
N LEU A 272 9.49 -13.41 24.26
CA LEU A 272 10.86 -12.94 24.05
C LEU A 272 11.13 -12.58 22.57
N LEU A 273 10.63 -13.39 21.63
CA LEU A 273 10.72 -13.11 20.19
C LEU A 273 9.92 -11.85 19.82
N VAL A 274 8.74 -11.63 20.41
CA VAL A 274 7.95 -10.38 20.30
C VAL A 274 8.80 -9.18 20.70
N ALA A 275 9.40 -9.24 21.90
CA ALA A 275 10.19 -8.13 22.44
C ALA A 275 11.40 -7.83 21.56
N ALA A 276 12.09 -8.86 21.05
CA ALA A 276 13.21 -8.71 20.12
C ALA A 276 12.78 -8.07 18.79
N MET A 277 11.67 -8.53 18.20
CA MET A 277 11.11 -7.97 16.96
C MET A 277 10.65 -6.52 17.13
N ALA A 278 9.98 -6.20 18.25
CA ALA A 278 9.54 -4.84 18.56
C ALA A 278 10.73 -3.88 18.76
N VAL A 279 11.81 -4.33 19.43
CA VAL A 279 13.05 -3.56 19.57
C VAL A 279 13.76 -3.38 18.22
N LEU A 280 13.77 -4.41 17.36
CA LEU A 280 14.36 -4.31 16.02
C LEU A 280 13.59 -3.32 15.14
N LEU A 281 12.25 -3.40 15.10
CA LEU A 281 11.39 -2.46 14.39
C LEU A 281 11.54 -1.03 14.94
N PHE A 282 11.68 -0.86 16.25
CA PHE A 282 11.97 0.44 16.86
C PHE A 282 13.31 1.02 16.34
N ILE A 283 14.37 0.21 16.30
CA ILE A 283 15.69 0.65 15.80
C ILE A 283 15.64 0.98 14.29
N LEU A 284 14.84 0.28 13.51
CA LEU A 284 14.73 0.44 12.06
C LEU A 284 13.78 1.57 11.62
N VAL A 285 12.71 1.83 12.37
CA VAL A 285 11.66 2.79 12.01
C VAL A 285 11.73 4.06 12.85
N ALA A 286 11.82 3.91 14.17
CA ALA A 286 11.75 5.04 15.10
C ALA A 286 13.03 5.87 15.08
N PHE A 287 14.21 5.23 15.12
CA PHE A 287 15.48 5.97 15.10
C PHE A 287 15.70 6.80 13.81
N PRO A 288 15.54 6.26 12.58
CA PRO A 288 15.66 7.06 11.35
C PRO A 288 14.64 8.20 11.27
N SER A 289 13.39 7.98 11.66
CA SER A 289 12.37 9.02 11.63
C SER A 289 12.66 10.15 12.62
N ASP A 290 13.13 9.87 13.83
CA ASP A 290 13.55 10.90 14.80
C ASP A 290 14.83 11.64 14.36
N VAL A 291 15.81 10.96 13.73
CA VAL A 291 16.99 11.60 13.13
C VAL A 291 16.59 12.54 11.99
N PHE A 292 15.73 12.09 11.08
CA PHE A 292 15.21 12.91 9.98
C PHE A 292 14.42 14.11 10.50
N ASN A 293 13.47 13.89 11.41
CA ASN A 293 12.61 14.93 11.97
C ASN A 293 13.42 15.96 12.78
N LYS A 294 14.39 15.55 13.61
CA LYS A 294 15.33 16.46 14.30
C LYS A 294 16.12 17.30 13.32
N THR A 295 16.61 16.70 12.23
CA THR A 295 17.35 17.40 11.19
C THR A 295 16.46 18.44 10.51
N TYR A 296 15.26 18.05 10.09
CA TYR A 296 14.29 18.91 9.43
C TYR A 296 13.82 20.07 10.33
N GLU A 297 13.61 19.87 11.63
CA GLU A 297 13.30 20.96 12.56
C GLU A 297 14.48 21.92 12.74
N ASN A 298 15.67 21.40 13.09
CA ASN A 298 16.87 22.21 13.37
C ASN A 298 17.35 22.99 12.14
N ARG A 299 16.94 22.59 10.93
CA ARG A 299 17.28 23.22 9.65
C ARG A 299 16.06 23.74 8.91
N ARG A 300 14.90 23.86 9.58
CA ARG A 300 13.62 24.21 8.94
C ARG A 300 13.68 25.51 8.16
N GLU A 301 14.38 26.52 8.67
CA GLU A 301 14.52 27.83 8.02
C GLU A 301 15.44 27.75 6.79
N GLU A 302 16.53 27.00 6.87
CA GLU A 302 17.46 26.73 5.77
C GLU A 302 16.73 26.01 4.61
N ILE A 303 15.99 24.95 4.93
CA ILE A 303 15.18 24.16 3.99
C ILE A 303 14.07 25.01 3.35
N HIS A 304 13.34 25.79 4.14
CA HIS A 304 12.30 26.70 3.61
C HIS A 304 12.88 27.93 2.90
N GLY A 305 14.17 28.23 3.06
CA GLY A 305 14.89 29.21 2.27
C GLY A 305 15.26 28.66 0.90
N ALA A 306 15.81 27.44 0.85
CA ALA A 306 16.11 26.72 -0.40
C ALA A 306 14.84 26.48 -1.24
N ILE A 307 13.77 25.96 -0.65
CA ILE A 307 12.47 25.75 -1.34
C ILE A 307 11.91 27.06 -1.90
N ARG A 308 12.09 28.19 -1.18
CA ARG A 308 11.67 29.51 -1.65
C ARG A 308 12.55 30.06 -2.77
N ALA A 309 13.84 29.72 -2.78
CA ALA A 309 14.76 30.05 -3.87
C ALA A 309 14.42 29.30 -5.16
N LEU A 310 13.87 28.08 -5.06
CA LEU A 310 13.26 27.31 -6.17
C LEU A 310 11.90 27.87 -6.62
N GLY A 311 11.57 29.13 -6.31
CA GLY A 311 10.33 29.78 -6.74
C GLY A 311 9.05 29.35 -6.00
N VAL A 312 9.10 28.33 -5.13
CA VAL A 312 7.96 27.85 -4.34
C VAL A 312 7.62 28.85 -3.22
N THR A 313 7.03 29.97 -3.61
CA THR A 313 6.62 31.03 -2.67
C THR A 313 5.44 30.56 -1.82
N ARG A 314 5.54 30.76 -0.51
CA ARG A 314 4.65 30.21 0.52
C ARG A 314 3.28 30.94 0.60
N ARG A 315 2.75 31.39 -0.54
CA ARG A 315 1.93 32.61 -0.63
C ARG A 315 0.46 32.46 -0.24
N ASN A 316 -0.11 31.25 -0.30
CA ASN A 316 -1.43 30.98 0.30
C ASN A 316 -1.29 29.97 1.45
N ARG A 317 -1.91 30.28 2.60
CA ARG A 317 -2.40 29.23 3.48
C ARG A 317 -3.53 28.53 2.72
N MET A 318 -3.34 27.26 2.37
CA MET A 318 -4.44 26.44 1.86
C MET A 318 -5.60 26.50 2.86
N PRO A 319 -6.85 26.77 2.42
CA PRO A 319 -7.99 26.79 3.31
C PRO A 319 -8.16 25.41 3.95
N SER A 320 -8.73 25.36 5.16
CA SER A 320 -8.82 24.12 5.94
C SER A 320 -9.54 22.99 5.18
N TRP A 321 -10.58 23.31 4.40
CA TRP A 321 -11.27 22.33 3.56
C TRP A 321 -10.30 21.67 2.56
N LEU A 322 -9.44 22.44 1.90
CA LEU A 322 -8.50 21.90 0.90
C LEU A 322 -7.37 21.08 1.56
N GLN A 323 -6.99 21.40 2.80
CA GLN A 323 -6.07 20.54 3.57
C GLN A 323 -6.73 19.19 3.90
N VAL A 324 -8.03 19.19 4.26
CA VAL A 324 -8.79 17.96 4.51
C VAL A 324 -9.01 17.17 3.21
N THR A 325 -9.41 17.83 2.11
CA THR A 325 -9.54 17.18 0.79
C THR A 325 -8.22 16.56 0.35
N LEU A 326 -7.09 17.23 0.56
CA LEU A 326 -5.78 16.70 0.21
C LEU A 326 -5.38 15.52 1.11
N LEU A 327 -5.64 15.59 2.42
CA LEU A 327 -5.44 14.47 3.35
C LEU A 327 -6.27 13.24 2.94
N VAL A 328 -7.56 13.45 2.65
CA VAL A 328 -8.47 12.39 2.18
C VAL A 328 -7.99 11.83 0.85
N ALA A 329 -7.58 12.65 -0.11
CA ALA A 329 -7.06 12.18 -1.39
C ALA A 329 -5.77 11.34 -1.24
N VAL A 330 -4.93 11.61 -0.22
CA VAL A 330 -3.76 10.79 0.08
C VAL A 330 -4.10 9.52 0.84
N ALA A 331 -5.08 9.54 1.75
CA ALA A 331 -5.60 8.31 2.36
C ALA A 331 -6.24 7.39 1.31
N VAL A 332 -7.02 7.95 0.37
CA VAL A 332 -7.54 7.25 -0.81
C VAL A 332 -6.42 6.68 -1.65
N GLY A 333 -5.41 7.49 -1.98
CA GLY A 333 -4.27 7.05 -2.80
C GLY A 333 -3.50 5.90 -2.16
N ALA A 334 -3.21 5.99 -0.86
CA ALA A 334 -2.54 4.92 -0.11
C ALA A 334 -3.40 3.64 -0.08
N ALA A 335 -4.66 3.73 0.35
CA ALA A 335 -5.55 2.58 0.44
C ALA A 335 -5.86 1.93 -0.94
N PHE A 336 -5.90 2.71 -2.01
CA PHE A 336 -6.04 2.20 -3.38
C PHE A 336 -4.78 1.48 -3.88
N LEU A 337 -3.58 1.94 -3.50
CA LEU A 337 -2.33 1.25 -3.79
C LEU A 337 -2.24 -0.08 -3.00
N SER A 338 -2.53 -0.05 -1.70
CA SER A 338 -2.55 -1.25 -0.83
C SER A 338 -3.60 -2.28 -1.26
N GLY A 339 -4.82 -1.86 -1.55
CA GLY A 339 -5.89 -2.73 -2.07
C GLY A 339 -5.59 -3.35 -3.45
N ARG A 340 -4.47 -2.99 -4.08
CA ARG A 340 -3.99 -3.59 -5.33
C ARG A 340 -2.82 -4.58 -5.13
N SER A 341 -2.13 -4.54 -3.99
CA SER A 341 -0.99 -5.41 -3.67
C SER A 341 -1.28 -6.46 -2.59
N GLU A 342 -2.25 -6.23 -1.70
CA GLU A 342 -2.57 -7.17 -0.62
C GLU A 342 -3.38 -8.38 -1.13
N GLY A 343 -2.66 -9.40 -1.62
CA GLY A 343 -3.17 -10.76 -1.81
C GLY A 343 -3.64 -11.12 -3.23
N PRO A 344 -4.27 -12.30 -3.41
CA PRO A 344 -4.70 -12.84 -4.71
C PRO A 344 -5.91 -12.10 -5.34
N ALA A 345 -6.12 -10.82 -5.02
CA ALA A 345 -7.09 -9.96 -5.67
C ALA A 345 -6.82 -9.78 -7.18
N ALA A 346 -5.59 -10.07 -7.65
CA ALA A 346 -5.28 -10.19 -9.08
C ALA A 346 -5.85 -11.47 -9.75
N GLN A 347 -6.39 -12.42 -8.96
CA GLN A 347 -7.03 -13.67 -9.44
C GLN A 347 -8.48 -13.84 -8.98
N LEU A 348 -8.99 -13.00 -8.06
CA LEU A 348 -10.39 -12.95 -7.67
C LEU A 348 -11.14 -11.95 -8.59
N PRO A 349 -12.01 -12.39 -9.52
CA PRO A 349 -12.62 -11.50 -10.51
C PRO A 349 -13.46 -10.36 -9.90
N ASP A 350 -14.07 -10.64 -8.76
CA ASP A 350 -15.05 -9.78 -8.07
C ASP A 350 -14.46 -9.11 -6.81
N GLY A 351 -13.13 -8.91 -6.76
CA GLY A 351 -12.42 -8.46 -5.55
C GLY A 351 -12.94 -7.12 -4.98
N ASN A 352 -13.35 -7.13 -3.71
CA ASN A 352 -14.10 -6.05 -3.03
C ASN A 352 -13.22 -4.83 -2.63
N TRP A 353 -12.29 -4.40 -3.49
CA TRP A 353 -11.32 -3.32 -3.24
C TRP A 353 -12.00 -1.98 -2.90
N ALA A 354 -13.16 -1.70 -3.50
CA ALA A 354 -13.93 -0.49 -3.24
C ALA A 354 -14.49 -0.46 -1.80
N LEU A 355 -14.80 -1.63 -1.23
CA LEU A 355 -15.28 -1.77 0.15
C LEU A 355 -14.13 -1.55 1.14
N ASN A 356 -12.96 -2.16 0.90
CA ASN A 356 -11.73 -1.88 1.65
C ASN A 356 -11.34 -0.38 1.61
N LEU A 357 -11.42 0.24 0.43
CA LEU A 357 -11.15 1.66 0.25
C LEU A 357 -12.14 2.54 1.03
N ALA A 358 -13.44 2.22 0.98
CA ALA A 358 -14.48 2.91 1.74
C ALA A 358 -14.29 2.73 3.27
N ALA A 359 -13.86 1.55 3.71
CA ALA A 359 -13.58 1.27 5.11
C ALA A 359 -12.39 2.07 5.63
N MET A 360 -11.26 2.06 4.91
CA MET A 360 -10.08 2.89 5.21
C MET A 360 -10.41 4.39 5.24
N LEU A 361 -11.23 4.85 4.30
CA LEU A 361 -11.73 6.23 4.22
C LEU A 361 -12.49 6.69 5.47
N ILE A 362 -13.14 5.76 6.19
CA ILE A 362 -13.86 6.02 7.45
C ILE A 362 -12.94 5.80 8.64
N ALA A 363 -12.21 4.68 8.68
CA ALA A 363 -11.38 4.26 9.80
C ALA A 363 -10.20 5.23 10.06
N VAL A 364 -9.49 5.69 9.02
CA VAL A 364 -8.33 6.59 9.20
C VAL A 364 -8.74 7.92 9.86
N PRO A 365 -9.77 8.66 9.38
CA PRO A 365 -10.27 9.83 10.11
C PRO A 365 -10.80 9.54 11.50
N LEU A 366 -11.44 8.38 11.72
CA LEU A 366 -12.04 8.01 13.00
C LEU A 366 -10.97 7.74 14.08
N VAL A 367 -9.95 6.93 13.75
CA VAL A 367 -8.77 6.68 14.60
C VAL A 367 -8.02 7.98 14.90
N MET A 368 -7.79 8.81 13.87
CA MET A 368 -7.10 10.09 14.04
C MET A 368 -7.91 11.05 14.94
N ALA A 369 -9.23 11.07 14.83
CA ALA A 369 -10.11 11.90 15.66
C ALA A 369 -10.22 11.38 17.11
N ALA A 370 -10.32 10.07 17.32
CA ALA A 370 -10.38 9.46 18.65
C ALA A 370 -9.07 9.60 19.42
N TYR A 371 -7.92 9.56 18.74
CA TYR A 371 -6.64 9.90 19.35
C TYR A 371 -6.52 11.39 19.61
N SER A 372 -6.51 12.23 18.56
CA SER A 372 -6.10 13.63 18.71
C SER A 372 -7.17 14.53 19.34
N GLY A 373 -8.46 14.18 19.20
CA GLY A 373 -9.60 14.98 19.64
C GLY A 373 -9.70 15.15 21.16
N PRO A 374 -9.74 14.09 21.97
CA PRO A 374 -9.92 14.19 23.42
C PRO A 374 -8.80 14.95 24.13
N GLY A 375 -7.55 14.72 23.75
CA GLY A 375 -6.40 15.48 24.28
C GLY A 375 -6.46 16.96 23.93
N GLU A 376 -6.86 17.32 22.70
CA GLU A 376 -7.04 18.73 22.34
C GLU A 376 -8.32 19.33 22.94
N ILE A 377 -9.38 18.58 23.19
CA ILE A 377 -10.55 19.06 23.95
C ILE A 377 -10.14 19.41 25.40
N TYR A 378 -9.33 18.56 26.03
CA TYR A 378 -8.76 18.85 27.36
C TYR A 378 -7.85 20.09 27.33
N LEU A 379 -6.94 20.20 26.36
CA LEU A 379 -6.04 21.34 26.24
C LEU A 379 -6.76 22.64 25.86
N CYS A 380 -7.80 22.58 25.02
CA CYS A 380 -8.63 23.73 24.64
C CYS A 380 -9.38 24.33 25.83
N ARG A 381 -9.85 23.51 26.79
CA ARG A 381 -10.46 23.99 28.04
C ARG A 381 -9.50 24.84 28.88
N ILE A 382 -8.19 24.61 28.74
CA ILE A 382 -7.13 25.33 29.49
C ILE A 382 -6.55 26.50 28.68
N ARG A 383 -6.45 26.36 27.35
CA ARG A 383 -5.60 27.21 26.48
C ARG A 383 -6.36 28.04 25.45
N GLY A 384 -7.67 27.81 25.28
CA GLY A 384 -8.46 28.40 24.20
C GLY A 384 -8.35 27.60 22.89
N ARG A 385 -8.87 28.18 21.80
CA ARG A 385 -9.20 27.45 20.55
C ARG A 385 -7.98 26.95 19.77
N ALA A 386 -7.92 25.64 19.53
CA ALA A 386 -7.06 25.01 18.54
C ALA A 386 -7.67 24.98 17.14
N SER A 387 -6.88 24.53 16.15
CA SER A 387 -7.31 24.23 14.79
C SER A 387 -6.44 23.13 14.20
N LEU A 388 -7.04 22.23 13.42
CA LEU A 388 -6.29 21.21 12.67
C LEU A 388 -5.40 21.89 11.62
N TYR A 389 -4.17 21.42 11.49
CA TYR A 389 -3.23 21.81 10.44
C TYR A 389 -2.53 20.57 9.91
N VAL A 390 -2.67 20.34 8.60
CA VAL A 390 -1.97 19.25 7.89
C VAL A 390 -0.68 19.84 7.31
N PRO A 391 0.52 19.39 7.69
CA PRO A 391 1.76 19.87 7.08
C PRO A 391 1.86 19.32 5.64
N PRO A 392 1.77 20.15 4.58
CA PRO A 392 1.70 19.65 3.20
C PRO A 392 2.99 18.93 2.78
N VAL A 393 4.12 19.23 3.43
CA VAL A 393 5.40 18.52 3.22
C VAL A 393 5.35 17.10 3.81
N ALA A 394 4.74 16.89 4.97
CA ALA A 394 4.60 15.55 5.56
C ALA A 394 3.69 14.67 4.69
N LEU A 395 2.58 15.25 4.22
CA LEU A 395 1.67 14.61 3.29
C LEU A 395 2.35 14.25 1.95
N ALA A 396 3.18 15.14 1.39
CA ALA A 396 3.93 14.85 0.16
C ALA A 396 4.98 13.74 0.36
N VAL A 397 5.63 13.69 1.53
CA VAL A 397 6.52 12.57 1.88
C VAL A 397 5.74 11.27 2.05
N GLY A 398 4.55 11.30 2.66
CA GLY A 398 3.70 10.11 2.80
C GLY A 398 3.24 9.53 1.46
N VAL A 399 2.87 10.37 0.50
CA VAL A 399 2.62 9.94 -0.90
C VAL A 399 3.87 9.30 -1.51
N ALA A 400 5.03 9.94 -1.36
CA ALA A 400 6.29 9.39 -1.89
C ALA A 400 6.64 8.04 -1.26
N CYS A 401 6.43 7.85 0.03
CA CYS A 401 6.63 6.57 0.72
C CYS A 401 5.63 5.50 0.29
N ALA A 402 4.35 5.82 0.13
CA ALA A 402 3.35 4.87 -0.36
C ALA A 402 3.64 4.43 -1.81
N VAL A 403 3.97 5.37 -2.70
CA VAL A 403 4.36 5.07 -4.09
C VAL A 403 5.66 4.27 -4.15
N PHE A 404 6.67 4.61 -3.35
CA PHE A 404 7.93 3.86 -3.30
C PHE A 404 7.71 2.43 -2.76
N SER A 405 6.86 2.27 -1.74
CA SER A 405 6.47 0.95 -1.22
C SER A 405 5.80 0.08 -2.28
N GLN A 406 4.96 0.68 -3.13
CA GLN A 406 4.38 -0.04 -4.27
C GLN A 406 5.44 -0.47 -5.30
N VAL A 407 6.39 0.42 -5.61
CA VAL A 407 7.50 0.14 -6.56
C VAL A 407 8.46 -0.93 -6.03
N CYS A 408 8.59 -1.05 -4.70
CA CYS A 408 9.36 -2.12 -4.05
C CYS A 408 8.52 -3.37 -3.71
N GLU A 409 7.26 -3.45 -4.18
CA GLU A 409 6.35 -4.58 -3.93
C GLU A 409 6.24 -4.94 -2.44
N LEU A 410 6.17 -3.93 -1.57
CA LEU A 410 6.04 -4.13 -0.13
C LEU A 410 4.59 -4.48 0.24
N ASN A 411 4.45 -5.64 0.88
CA ASN A 411 3.20 -6.19 1.42
C ASN A 411 3.36 -6.31 2.95
N PRO A 412 2.69 -5.47 3.77
CA PRO A 412 1.79 -4.36 3.42
C PRO A 412 2.53 -3.11 2.90
N THR A 413 1.81 -2.21 2.23
CA THR A 413 2.35 -0.94 1.71
C THR A 413 2.69 0.02 2.87
N TYR A 414 3.93 0.50 2.97
CA TYR A 414 4.33 1.39 4.07
C TYR A 414 3.97 2.87 3.81
N ALA A 415 2.90 3.34 4.48
CA ALA A 415 2.39 4.71 4.37
C ALA A 415 2.92 5.64 5.50
N TYR A 416 4.15 6.14 5.36
CA TYR A 416 4.76 7.03 6.36
C TYR A 416 3.99 8.35 6.57
N GLY A 417 3.89 8.80 7.83
CA GLY A 417 3.69 10.23 8.12
C GLY A 417 2.26 10.79 8.02
N LEU A 418 1.22 9.95 8.10
CA LEU A 418 -0.20 10.38 8.19
C LEU A 418 -0.58 11.00 9.55
N PHE A 419 0.26 11.90 10.06
CA PHE A 419 0.02 12.63 11.31
C PHE A 419 -0.51 14.04 11.04
N CYS A 420 -1.77 14.29 11.40
CA CYS A 420 -2.27 15.66 11.48
C CYS A 420 -1.91 16.31 12.81
N THR A 421 -1.55 17.59 12.78
CA THR A 421 -1.16 18.34 13.97
C THR A 421 -2.21 19.37 14.33
N PHE A 422 -2.63 19.45 15.59
CA PHE A 422 -3.36 20.61 16.07
C PHE A 422 -2.39 21.78 16.30
N ILE A 423 -2.69 22.94 15.70
CA ILE A 423 -1.97 24.18 15.91
C ILE A 423 -2.91 25.20 16.55
N LEU A 424 -2.56 25.62 17.77
CA LEU A 424 -3.22 26.72 18.48
C LEU A 424 -3.08 28.02 17.67
N PHE A 425 -4.21 28.63 17.33
CA PHE A 425 -4.20 29.89 16.57
C PHE A 425 -3.67 31.04 17.44
N LYS A 426 -2.52 31.62 17.05
CA LYS A 426 -1.97 32.88 17.61
C LYS A 426 -2.84 34.15 17.39
N GLY A 427 -4.15 34.00 17.17
CA GLY A 427 -5.08 35.10 16.88
C GLY A 427 -5.41 35.97 18.11
N GLN A 428 -5.49 35.38 19.31
CA GLN A 428 -5.69 36.15 20.54
C GLN A 428 -4.34 36.55 21.14
N LYS A 429 -4.02 37.85 21.11
CA LYS A 429 -2.82 38.42 21.76
C LYS A 429 -2.77 38.12 23.27
N GLN A 430 -3.93 37.95 23.92
CA GLN A 430 -4.08 37.52 25.31
C GLN A 430 -3.56 36.10 25.63
N ALA A 431 -3.61 35.16 24.69
CA ALA A 431 -3.35 33.72 24.94
C ALA A 431 -1.85 33.38 25.11
N THR A 432 -1.02 34.39 25.41
CA THR A 432 0.45 34.32 25.36
C THR A 432 1.12 33.97 26.69
N ARG A 433 0.41 34.02 27.82
CA ARG A 433 1.01 33.85 29.16
C ARG A 433 1.01 32.41 29.71
N ILE A 434 -0.07 31.64 29.57
CA ILE A 434 -0.15 30.30 30.18
C ILE A 434 0.37 29.24 29.20
N LYS A 435 1.68 28.95 29.28
CA LYS A 435 2.22 27.67 28.81
C LYS A 435 1.71 26.59 29.76
N PRO A 436 1.05 25.50 29.30
CA PRO A 436 0.62 24.44 30.20
C PRO A 436 1.84 23.74 30.79
N THR A 437 1.68 23.31 32.05
CA THR A 437 2.68 22.50 32.76
C THR A 437 2.92 21.18 32.05
N GLU A 438 4.05 20.53 32.33
CA GLU A 438 4.35 19.22 31.76
C GLU A 438 3.27 18.18 32.14
N ALA A 439 2.81 18.20 33.39
CA ALA A 439 1.67 17.43 33.86
C ALA A 439 0.39 17.68 33.04
N GLN A 440 0.02 18.94 32.76
CA GLN A 440 -1.16 19.25 31.92
C GLN A 440 -1.02 18.73 30.48
N ARG A 441 0.19 18.64 29.93
CA ARG A 441 0.40 18.00 28.63
C ARG A 441 0.27 16.49 28.73
N ALA A 442 0.88 15.87 29.75
CA ALA A 442 0.76 14.44 30.01
C ALA A 442 -0.70 14.01 30.25
N TYR A 443 -1.52 14.81 30.94
CA TYR A 443 -2.96 14.57 31.03
C TYR A 443 -3.67 14.69 29.68
N GLY A 444 -3.28 15.64 28.81
CA GLY A 444 -3.76 15.70 27.43
C GLY A 444 -3.46 14.41 26.66
N VAL A 445 -2.23 13.90 26.77
CA VAL A 445 -1.82 12.61 26.17
C VAL A 445 -2.61 11.43 26.73
N LEU A 446 -2.85 11.39 28.04
CA LEU A 446 -3.67 10.33 28.66
C LEU A 446 -5.12 10.36 28.16
N TRP A 447 -5.70 11.54 27.92
CA TRP A 447 -7.01 11.66 27.26
C TRP A 447 -6.97 11.18 25.81
N SER A 448 -5.92 11.49 25.04
CA SER A 448 -5.74 10.99 23.66
C SER A 448 -5.64 9.46 23.61
N VAL A 449 -4.86 8.86 24.51
CA VAL A 449 -4.70 7.41 24.64
C VAL A 449 -6.02 6.77 25.03
N ALA A 450 -6.68 7.25 26.09
CA ALA A 450 -7.96 6.70 26.55
C ALA A 450 -9.06 6.78 25.47
N GLY A 451 -9.11 7.88 24.70
CA GLY A 451 -10.04 8.03 23.59
C GLY A 451 -9.81 7.04 22.46
N LEU A 452 -8.55 6.81 22.06
CA LEU A 452 -8.21 5.81 21.06
C LEU A 452 -8.43 4.38 21.57
N THR A 453 -8.05 4.06 22.81
CA THR A 453 -8.34 2.75 23.42
C THR A 453 -9.85 2.47 23.48
N ALA A 454 -10.67 3.48 23.81
CA ALA A 454 -12.12 3.33 23.79
C ALA A 454 -12.67 3.09 22.36
N LEU A 455 -12.13 3.76 21.34
CA LEU A 455 -12.51 3.49 19.95
C LEU A 455 -12.09 2.08 19.51
N ILE A 456 -10.89 1.62 19.86
CA ILE A 456 -10.41 0.27 19.55
C ILE A 456 -11.32 -0.77 20.19
N ALA A 457 -11.70 -0.60 21.46
CA ALA A 457 -12.63 -1.50 22.15
C ALA A 457 -14.02 -1.53 21.47
N LEU A 458 -14.55 -0.37 21.06
CA LEU A 458 -15.80 -0.28 20.31
C LEU A 458 -15.69 -0.91 18.91
N GLY A 459 -14.53 -0.79 18.24
CA GLY A 459 -14.23 -1.46 16.98
C GLY A 459 -14.22 -2.98 17.15
N TYR A 460 -13.49 -3.50 18.14
CA TYR A 460 -13.42 -4.93 18.44
C TYR A 460 -14.80 -5.52 18.80
N ILE A 461 -15.60 -4.84 19.62
CA ILE A 461 -16.96 -5.27 19.98
C ILE A 461 -17.92 -5.18 18.77
N GLY A 462 -17.84 -4.11 17.99
CA GLY A 462 -18.66 -3.95 16.78
C GLY A 462 -18.36 -5.03 15.75
N PHE A 463 -17.08 -5.34 15.56
CA PHE A 463 -16.61 -6.46 14.76
C PHE A 463 -17.16 -7.80 15.27
N SER A 464 -16.93 -8.14 16.54
CA SER A 464 -17.31 -9.48 17.07
C SER A 464 -18.82 -9.73 17.08
N VAL A 465 -19.64 -8.68 17.24
CA VAL A 465 -21.11 -8.78 17.16
C VAL A 465 -21.62 -8.86 15.72
N ASN A 466 -20.91 -8.25 14.77
CA ASN A 466 -21.31 -8.20 13.36
C ASN A 466 -20.77 -9.38 12.53
N TRP A 467 -19.77 -10.10 13.07
CA TRP A 467 -19.04 -11.20 12.44
C TRP A 467 -19.92 -12.14 11.60
N GLU A 468 -20.83 -12.89 12.25
CA GLU A 468 -21.69 -13.88 11.58
C GLU A 468 -22.52 -13.25 10.45
N SER A 469 -23.03 -12.03 10.66
CA SER A 469 -23.87 -11.31 9.71
C SER A 469 -23.11 -10.74 8.51
N ALA A 470 -21.81 -10.45 8.66
CA ALA A 470 -20.93 -10.01 7.57
C ALA A 470 -20.41 -11.17 6.73
N HIS A 471 -20.33 -12.38 7.30
CA HIS A 471 -19.78 -13.57 6.64
C HIS A 471 -20.87 -14.50 6.08
N ALA A 472 -22.13 -14.32 6.48
CA ALA A 472 -23.28 -15.02 5.91
C ALA A 472 -23.39 -14.87 4.38
N ALA A 473 -23.76 -15.96 3.70
CA ALA A 473 -23.98 -15.95 2.25
C ALA A 473 -25.08 -14.95 1.86
N GLY A 474 -24.73 -13.96 1.02
CA GLY A 474 -25.65 -12.88 0.66
C GLY A 474 -25.59 -11.64 1.57
N ALA A 475 -24.59 -11.53 2.46
CA ALA A 475 -24.40 -10.37 3.34
C ALA A 475 -24.50 -9.03 2.59
N GLY A 476 -25.26 -8.10 3.18
CA GLY A 476 -25.50 -6.78 2.62
C GLY A 476 -24.26 -5.89 2.68
N TRP A 477 -24.08 -5.02 1.67
CA TRP A 477 -22.94 -4.10 1.55
C TRP A 477 -22.62 -3.35 2.86
N TYR A 478 -23.64 -2.83 3.55
CA TYR A 478 -23.46 -2.08 4.79
C TYR A 478 -22.97 -2.95 5.96
N THR A 479 -23.39 -4.21 6.05
CA THR A 479 -22.94 -5.16 7.06
C THR A 479 -21.46 -5.49 6.89
N VAL A 480 -21.04 -5.76 5.65
CA VAL A 480 -19.64 -6.02 5.31
C VAL A 480 -18.79 -4.75 5.44
N LEU A 481 -19.32 -3.57 5.10
CA LEU A 481 -18.63 -2.29 5.29
C LEU A 481 -18.46 -1.92 6.77
N PHE A 482 -19.42 -2.27 7.63
CA PHE A 482 -19.28 -2.05 9.08
C PHE A 482 -18.19 -2.95 9.66
N ASP A 483 -18.17 -4.23 9.29
CA ASP A 483 -17.10 -5.19 9.62
C ASP A 483 -15.72 -4.65 9.23
N ALA A 484 -15.61 -4.19 7.99
CA ALA A 484 -14.40 -3.62 7.41
C ALA A 484 -13.89 -2.40 8.18
N VAL A 485 -14.79 -1.48 8.56
CA VAL A 485 -14.45 -0.28 9.34
C VAL A 485 -13.99 -0.71 10.74
N ALA A 486 -14.72 -1.62 11.38
CA ALA A 486 -14.41 -2.12 12.71
C ALA A 486 -13.03 -2.80 12.77
N TYR A 487 -12.73 -3.65 11.77
CA TYR A 487 -11.41 -4.25 11.56
C TYR A 487 -10.30 -3.19 11.41
N TRP A 488 -10.42 -2.27 10.45
CA TRP A 488 -9.38 -1.27 10.20
C TRP A 488 -9.20 -0.28 11.36
N VAL A 489 -10.26 0.01 12.13
CA VAL A 489 -10.19 0.80 13.37
C VAL A 489 -9.32 0.12 14.43
N VAL A 490 -9.44 -1.20 14.60
CA VAL A 490 -8.61 -1.96 15.55
C VAL A 490 -7.15 -2.01 15.09
N VAL A 491 -6.90 -2.35 13.82
CA VAL A 491 -5.53 -2.46 13.26
C VAL A 491 -4.80 -1.13 13.32
N LEU A 492 -5.37 -0.07 12.73
CA LEU A 492 -4.76 1.26 12.70
C LEU A 492 -4.68 1.89 14.10
N GLY A 493 -5.62 1.55 14.98
CA GLY A 493 -5.61 2.01 16.37
C GLY A 493 -4.49 1.36 17.19
N ALA A 494 -4.29 0.05 17.06
CA ALA A 494 -3.20 -0.67 17.71
C ALA A 494 -1.83 -0.10 17.28
N GLU A 495 -1.65 0.07 15.96
CA GLU A 495 -0.47 0.69 15.37
C GLU A 495 -0.24 2.11 15.89
N SER A 496 -1.30 2.93 15.87
CA SER A 496 -1.24 4.34 16.33
C SER A 496 -0.90 4.45 17.81
N LEU A 497 -1.41 3.56 18.68
CA LEU A 497 -1.05 3.55 20.10
C LEU A 497 0.43 3.26 20.31
N VAL A 498 0.97 2.23 19.64
CA VAL A 498 2.40 1.88 19.77
C VAL A 498 3.29 3.01 19.31
N PHE A 499 3.08 3.52 18.10
CA PHE A 499 3.95 4.56 17.56
C PHE A 499 3.77 5.90 18.28
N ALA A 500 2.56 6.30 18.69
CA ALA A 500 2.38 7.57 19.39
C ALA A 500 2.91 7.57 20.84
N LEU A 501 2.97 6.40 21.49
CA LEU A 501 3.56 6.23 22.82
C LEU A 501 5.10 6.10 22.82
N ILE A 502 5.77 5.94 21.67
CA ILE A 502 7.23 5.87 21.62
C ILE A 502 7.86 7.17 22.21
N PRO A 503 8.87 7.07 23.10
CA PRO A 503 9.36 8.20 23.91
C PRO A 503 10.31 9.16 23.16
N MET A 504 10.08 9.41 21.88
CA MET A 504 10.86 10.32 21.02
C MET A 504 10.27 11.74 21.02
N ARG A 505 11.11 12.73 20.66
CA ARG A 505 10.83 14.16 20.90
C ARG A 505 9.56 14.72 20.24
N PHE A 506 9.08 14.08 19.18
CA PHE A 506 7.92 14.51 18.38
C PHE A 506 6.62 13.77 18.72
N LEU A 507 6.71 12.78 19.62
CA LEU A 507 5.65 11.84 19.93
C LEU A 507 5.24 12.02 21.39
N ASP A 508 3.95 11.86 21.64
CA ASP A 508 3.33 12.17 22.92
C ASP A 508 3.82 11.24 24.06
N GLY A 509 4.31 10.06 23.70
CA GLY A 509 5.12 9.21 24.56
C GLY A 509 6.23 9.91 25.34
N ARG A 510 6.96 10.86 24.71
CA ARG A 510 8.03 11.60 25.41
C ARG A 510 7.48 12.55 26.47
N THR A 511 6.31 13.14 26.24
CA THR A 511 5.61 13.98 27.21
C THR A 511 5.21 13.15 28.43
N LEU A 512 4.69 11.93 28.22
CA LEU A 512 4.24 11.06 29.29
C LEU A 512 5.42 10.47 30.09
N ALA A 513 6.45 9.96 29.39
CA ALA A 513 7.66 9.43 30.01
C ALA A 513 8.49 10.50 30.75
N GLY A 514 8.48 11.75 30.25
CA GLY A 514 9.10 12.90 30.91
C GLY A 514 8.39 13.30 32.21
N TRP A 515 7.04 13.25 32.22
CA TRP A 515 6.25 13.53 33.42
C TRP A 515 6.39 12.43 34.48
N ARG A 516 6.08 11.17 34.15
CA ARG A 516 6.21 10.01 35.04
C ARG A 516 6.46 8.74 34.23
N LEU A 517 7.69 8.22 34.24
CA LEU A 517 8.05 6.97 33.55
C LEU A 517 7.11 5.80 33.91
N LEU A 518 6.75 5.65 35.19
CA LEU A 518 5.82 4.63 35.67
C LEU A 518 4.38 4.74 35.12
N ALA A 519 3.96 5.91 34.63
CA ALA A 519 2.67 6.07 33.94
C ALA A 519 2.77 5.73 32.44
N TRP A 520 3.96 5.87 31.85
CA TRP A 520 4.22 5.57 30.45
C TRP A 520 4.48 4.08 30.21
N THR A 521 5.37 3.44 31.00
CA THR A 521 5.81 2.06 30.80
C THR A 521 4.66 1.04 30.63
N PRO A 522 3.65 0.97 31.52
CA PRO A 522 2.57 -0.02 31.38
C PRO A 522 1.72 0.22 30.13
N LEU A 523 1.49 1.47 29.73
CA LEU A 523 0.75 1.81 28.51
C LEU A 523 1.54 1.43 27.25
N GLN A 524 2.86 1.64 27.23
CA GLN A 524 3.72 1.21 26.12
C GLN A 524 3.75 -0.32 25.99
N ILE A 525 3.84 -1.04 27.12
CA ILE A 525 3.85 -2.51 27.13
C ILE A 525 2.50 -3.05 26.64
N ALA A 526 1.38 -2.54 27.18
CA ALA A 526 0.03 -2.96 26.76
C ALA A 526 -0.23 -2.69 25.28
N ALA A 527 0.13 -1.50 24.78
CA ALA A 527 0.02 -1.18 23.35
C ALA A 527 0.91 -2.09 22.49
N GLY A 528 2.18 -2.30 22.88
CA GLY A 528 3.13 -3.14 22.13
C GLY A 528 2.69 -4.60 22.04
N PHE A 529 2.18 -5.15 23.15
CA PHE A 529 1.60 -6.48 23.21
C PHE A 529 0.36 -6.61 22.30
N PHE A 530 -0.57 -5.66 22.39
CA PHE A 530 -1.81 -5.68 21.60
C PHE A 530 -1.54 -5.55 20.09
N PHE A 531 -0.64 -4.65 19.69
CA PHE A 531 -0.23 -4.49 18.29
C PHE A 531 0.48 -5.72 17.73
N TRP A 532 1.37 -6.34 18.53
CA TRP A 532 1.97 -7.62 18.13
C TRP A 532 0.91 -8.71 17.93
N TYR A 533 -0.05 -8.81 18.84
CA TYR A 533 -1.10 -9.82 18.80
C TYR A 533 -1.95 -9.71 17.52
N VAL A 534 -2.31 -8.48 17.14
CA VAL A 534 -2.96 -8.16 15.84
C VAL A 534 -2.07 -8.56 14.65
N ILE A 535 -0.76 -8.32 14.69
CA ILE A 535 0.17 -8.75 13.64
C ILE A 535 0.24 -10.28 13.53
N GLN A 536 0.31 -10.99 14.66
CA GLN A 536 0.60 -12.43 14.65
C GLN A 536 -0.56 -13.23 14.02
N ARG A 537 -1.81 -12.92 14.40
CA ARG A 537 -2.99 -13.53 13.77
C ARG A 537 -3.16 -13.12 12.29
N ARG A 538 -2.74 -11.91 11.90
CA ARG A 538 -2.65 -11.49 10.48
C ARG A 538 -1.63 -12.31 9.69
N GLY A 539 -0.54 -12.77 10.30
CA GLY A 539 0.39 -13.71 9.68
C GLY A 539 -0.19 -15.13 9.56
N GLU A 540 -0.80 -15.63 10.63
CA GLU A 540 -1.33 -17.00 10.70
C GLU A 540 -2.49 -17.23 9.71
N VAL A 541 -3.57 -16.44 9.78
CA VAL A 541 -4.82 -16.70 9.04
C VAL A 541 -4.70 -16.44 7.53
N ASN A 542 -3.74 -15.64 7.07
CA ASN A 542 -3.49 -15.49 5.64
C ASN A 542 -2.75 -16.70 5.03
N GLY A 543 -2.24 -17.65 5.84
CA GLY A 543 -1.28 -18.69 5.42
C GLY A 543 0.10 -18.15 5.04
N LEU A 544 0.21 -16.82 4.88
CA LEU A 544 1.44 -16.09 4.59
C LEU A 544 2.31 -15.98 5.84
N ARG A 545 2.96 -17.09 6.22
CA ARG A 545 4.29 -16.99 6.83
C ARG A 545 5.13 -16.17 5.85
N PRO A 546 5.54 -14.92 6.17
CA PRO A 546 6.11 -14.05 5.16
C PRO A 546 7.38 -14.68 4.62
N THR A 547 7.48 -14.76 3.30
CA THR A 547 8.61 -15.40 2.64
C THR A 547 9.92 -14.73 3.05
N GLY A 548 11.03 -15.47 2.96
CA GLY A 548 12.35 -14.90 3.24
C GLY A 548 12.61 -13.62 2.43
N ASP A 549 12.11 -13.59 1.20
CA ASP A 549 12.16 -12.45 0.30
C ASP A 549 11.31 -11.26 0.76
N GLU A 550 10.07 -11.47 1.24
CA GLU A 550 9.23 -10.40 1.79
C GLU A 550 9.86 -9.75 3.03
N TRP A 551 10.38 -10.56 3.95
CA TRP A 551 11.17 -10.06 5.08
C TRP A 551 12.40 -9.29 4.60
N LEU A 552 13.16 -9.82 3.63
CA LEU A 552 14.36 -9.17 3.11
C LEU A 552 14.05 -7.84 2.40
N ARG A 553 12.93 -7.76 1.66
CA ARG A 553 12.42 -6.54 1.02
C ARG A 553 12.05 -5.48 2.07
N ALA A 554 11.29 -5.86 3.10
CA ALA A 554 10.91 -4.96 4.19
C ALA A 554 12.14 -4.47 4.99
N MET A 555 13.05 -5.39 5.35
CA MET A 555 14.33 -5.06 5.99
C MET A 555 15.16 -4.10 5.13
N GLY A 556 15.31 -4.40 3.84
CA GLY A 556 16.04 -3.58 2.87
C GLY A 556 15.44 -2.19 2.70
N PHE A 557 14.11 -2.08 2.67
CA PHE A 557 13.41 -0.80 2.65
C PHE A 557 13.69 0.05 3.90
N PHE A 558 13.59 -0.52 5.11
CA PHE A 558 13.87 0.23 6.33
C PHE A 558 15.36 0.58 6.48
N LEU A 559 16.27 -0.28 6.03
CA LEU A 559 17.71 0.04 5.96
C LEU A 559 18.00 1.16 4.96
N LEU A 560 17.34 1.18 3.80
CA LEU A 560 17.44 2.26 2.81
C LEU A 560 16.87 3.57 3.35
N PHE A 561 15.74 3.54 4.05
CA PHE A 561 15.18 4.70 4.75
C PHE A 561 16.10 5.20 5.88
N GLY A 562 16.72 4.29 6.62
CA GLY A 562 17.78 4.57 7.59
C GLY A 562 18.96 5.31 6.96
N LEU A 563 19.46 4.80 5.83
CA LEU A 563 20.54 5.43 5.08
C LEU A 563 20.13 6.81 4.52
N ALA A 564 18.90 6.96 4.04
CA ALA A 564 18.35 8.24 3.58
C ALA A 564 18.25 9.27 4.71
N ALA A 565 17.79 8.87 5.90
CA ALA A 565 17.74 9.73 7.08
C ALA A 565 19.13 10.15 7.58
N MET A 566 20.08 9.20 7.60
CA MET A 566 21.46 9.45 8.04
C MET A 566 22.27 10.29 7.03
N THR A 567 22.06 10.11 5.73
CA THR A 567 22.66 10.97 4.69
C THR A 567 22.06 12.37 4.69
N PHE A 568 20.75 12.51 4.89
CA PHE A 568 20.07 13.79 5.10
C PHE A 568 20.62 14.53 6.33
N TRP A 569 20.77 13.85 7.47
CA TRP A 569 21.45 14.39 8.66
C TRP A 569 22.90 14.81 8.35
N GLY A 570 23.69 13.92 7.73
CA GLY A 570 25.08 14.16 7.38
C GLY A 570 25.29 15.36 6.46
N TYR A 571 24.42 15.54 5.47
CA TYR A 571 24.40 16.73 4.60
C TYR A 571 24.32 18.02 5.44
N PHE A 572 23.46 18.07 6.45
CA PHE A 572 23.33 19.24 7.34
C PHE A 572 24.40 19.36 8.45
N GLN A 573 25.31 18.40 8.55
CA GLN A 573 26.58 18.52 9.30
C GLN A 573 27.74 18.99 8.42
N TRP A 574 27.67 18.85 7.09
CA TRP A 574 28.72 19.28 6.18
C TRP A 574 28.95 20.79 6.26
N LYS A 575 30.17 21.16 6.67
CA LYS A 575 30.70 22.53 6.66
C LYS A 575 30.98 22.93 5.20
N GLY A 576 30.28 23.96 4.71
CA GLY A 576 30.40 24.45 3.33
C GLY A 576 29.29 24.01 2.37
N ARG A 577 28.27 23.29 2.83
CA ARG A 577 27.11 22.92 1.98
C ARG A 577 26.43 24.15 1.34
N PRO A 578 25.93 24.07 0.09
CA PRO A 578 25.35 25.23 -0.61
C PRO A 578 24.18 25.90 0.10
N THR A 579 23.37 25.16 0.85
CA THR A 579 22.15 25.69 1.49
C THR A 579 22.41 26.57 2.71
N ALA A 580 23.61 26.54 3.31
CA ALA A 580 23.89 27.25 4.56
C ALA A 580 23.62 28.76 4.48
N GLY A 581 23.87 29.37 3.30
CA GLY A 581 23.62 30.79 3.04
C GLY A 581 22.13 31.20 3.04
N PHE A 582 21.19 30.26 3.08
CA PHE A 582 19.76 30.56 3.25
C PHE A 582 19.37 30.81 4.71
N SER A 583 20.12 30.29 5.69
CA SER A 583 19.83 30.47 7.11
C SER A 583 20.37 31.81 7.67
N THR A 584 21.34 32.43 7.01
CA THR A 584 22.05 33.62 7.52
C THR A 584 21.55 34.94 6.93
N ARG A 585 20.72 34.91 5.88
CA ARG A 585 20.04 36.11 5.39
C ARG A 585 19.03 36.55 6.46
N PRO A 586 19.21 37.69 7.15
CA PRO A 586 18.17 38.20 8.04
C PRO A 586 16.90 38.37 7.22
N MET A 587 15.73 38.03 7.79
CA MET A 587 14.48 38.32 7.09
C MET A 587 14.48 39.83 6.79
N PRO A 588 14.30 40.27 5.52
CA PRO A 588 14.27 41.69 5.21
C PRO A 588 13.22 42.32 6.13
N PRO A 589 13.58 43.41 6.84
CA PRO A 589 12.83 43.86 8.01
C PRO A 589 11.37 43.98 7.64
N LEU A 590 10.47 43.45 8.48
CA LEU A 590 9.06 43.28 8.10
C LEU A 590 8.42 44.61 7.69
N THR A 591 8.96 45.75 8.15
CA THR A 591 8.69 47.11 7.70
C THR A 591 8.84 47.37 6.19
N ALA A 592 9.58 46.54 5.44
CA ALA A 592 9.75 46.64 3.98
C ALA A 592 8.75 45.77 3.20
N LEU A 593 8.35 44.61 3.74
CA LEU A 593 7.29 43.76 3.18
C LEU A 593 5.88 44.19 3.61
N PHE A 594 5.80 44.88 4.75
CA PHE A 594 4.64 45.61 5.28
C PHE A 594 4.90 47.12 5.31
N GLN A 595 5.75 47.65 4.41
CA GLN A 595 5.33 48.91 3.80
C GLN A 595 4.02 48.58 3.09
N PRO A 596 2.89 49.21 3.44
CA PRO A 596 1.73 49.07 2.60
C PRO A 596 2.12 49.66 1.25
N VAL A 597 2.28 48.79 0.24
CA VAL A 597 1.99 49.17 -1.14
C VAL A 597 0.53 49.54 -1.12
N THR A 598 0.26 50.79 -0.74
CA THR A 598 -1.09 51.27 -0.49
C THR A 598 -1.82 51.07 -1.78
N PHE A 599 -2.89 50.26 -1.76
CA PHE A 599 -3.65 50.02 -2.97
C PHE A 599 -4.19 51.36 -3.51
N ALA A 600 -4.57 52.26 -2.59
CA ALA A 600 -4.83 53.68 -2.85
C ALA A 600 -3.65 54.49 -3.42
N GLY A 601 -2.40 54.18 -3.09
CA GLY A 601 -1.21 54.84 -3.63
C GLY A 601 -0.91 54.40 -5.06
N ARG A 602 -0.90 53.08 -5.33
CA ARG A 602 -0.76 52.56 -6.70
C ARG A 602 -1.94 52.96 -7.58
N LEU A 603 -3.18 52.89 -7.05
CA LEU A 603 -4.36 53.43 -7.73
C LEU A 603 -4.24 54.93 -7.98
N ARG A 604 -3.73 55.75 -7.04
CA ARG A 604 -3.50 57.18 -7.30
C ARG A 604 -2.48 57.43 -8.42
N THR A 605 -1.42 56.64 -8.53
CA THR A 605 -0.49 56.77 -9.66
C THR A 605 -1.10 56.31 -10.98
N GLU A 606 -1.87 55.21 -10.98
CA GLU A 606 -2.50 54.68 -12.19
C GLU A 606 -3.66 55.58 -12.67
N THR A 607 -4.49 56.12 -11.76
CA THR A 607 -5.53 57.10 -12.12
C THR A 607 -4.97 58.46 -12.52
N ALA A 608 -3.84 58.90 -11.96
CA ALA A 608 -3.16 60.12 -12.41
C ALA A 608 -2.57 59.97 -13.82
N GLU A 609 -2.00 58.82 -14.17
CA GLU A 609 -1.56 58.56 -15.56
C GLU A 609 -2.74 58.41 -16.53
N LEU A 610 -3.83 57.75 -16.12
CA LEU A 610 -5.08 57.71 -16.90
C LEU A 610 -5.65 59.11 -17.14
N ALA A 611 -5.73 59.96 -16.10
CA ALA A 611 -6.21 61.33 -16.21
C ALA A 611 -5.33 62.19 -17.14
N LYS A 612 -3.99 62.09 -17.04
CA LYS A 612 -3.07 62.75 -17.99
C LYS A 612 -3.28 62.25 -19.42
N THR A 613 -3.48 60.96 -19.61
CA THR A 613 -3.67 60.33 -20.93
C THR A 613 -4.98 60.77 -21.58
N VAL A 614 -6.09 60.78 -20.81
CA VAL A 614 -7.38 61.31 -21.25
C VAL A 614 -7.28 62.81 -21.59
N ARG A 615 -6.64 63.62 -20.75
CA ARG A 615 -6.47 65.06 -21.00
C ARG A 615 -5.64 65.35 -22.25
N ARG A 616 -4.56 64.59 -22.49
CA ARG A 616 -3.78 64.65 -23.75
C ARG A 616 -4.62 64.23 -24.96
N GLY A 617 -5.49 63.22 -24.81
CA GLY A 617 -6.43 62.79 -25.85
C GLY A 617 -7.45 63.86 -26.22
N LEU A 618 -8.04 64.54 -25.22
CA LEU A 618 -8.99 65.63 -25.41
C LEU A 618 -8.34 66.84 -26.10
N VAL A 619 -7.20 67.33 -25.60
CA VAL A 619 -6.46 68.45 -26.22
C VAL A 619 -6.04 68.14 -27.65
N ARG A 620 -5.68 66.89 -27.96
CA ARG A 620 -5.37 66.48 -29.35
C ARG A 620 -6.62 66.45 -30.23
N ARG A 621 -7.80 66.08 -29.70
CA ARG A 621 -9.07 66.10 -30.42
C ARG A 621 -9.58 67.53 -30.67
N SER A 622 -9.51 68.43 -29.70
CA SER A 622 -9.91 69.83 -29.89
C SER A 622 -9.02 70.56 -30.88
N ALA A 623 -7.69 70.35 -30.83
CA ALA A 623 -6.76 70.87 -31.84
C ALA A 623 -7.04 70.35 -33.27
N ILE A 624 -7.52 69.10 -33.41
CA ILE A 624 -7.93 68.54 -34.71
C ILE A 624 -9.26 69.14 -35.18
N ARG A 625 -10.29 69.26 -34.32
CA ARG A 625 -11.56 69.94 -34.67
C ARG A 625 -11.33 71.39 -35.11
N ALA A 626 -10.51 72.13 -34.37
CA ALA A 626 -10.15 73.52 -34.68
C ALA A 626 -9.49 73.66 -36.06
N LYS A 627 -8.57 72.76 -36.41
CA LYS A 627 -7.98 72.70 -37.77
C LYS A 627 -8.96 72.31 -38.88
N LYS A 628 -10.12 71.73 -38.53
CA LYS A 628 -11.11 71.20 -39.47
C LYS A 628 -12.31 72.12 -39.68
N GLY A 629 -12.40 73.24 -38.95
CA GLY A 629 -13.48 74.22 -39.07
C GLY A 629 -14.84 73.75 -38.52
N GLU A 630 -14.88 72.62 -37.81
CA GLU A 630 -16.10 72.11 -37.18
C GLU A 630 -16.51 73.05 -36.02
N ARG A 631 -17.67 73.72 -36.16
CA ARG A 631 -18.20 74.60 -35.10
C ARG A 631 -18.50 73.75 -33.85
N VAL A 632 -17.86 74.07 -32.73
CA VAL A 632 -18.11 73.44 -31.44
C VAL A 632 -19.54 73.77 -30.98
N SER A 633 -20.29 72.76 -30.57
CA SER A 633 -21.64 72.94 -30.03
C SER A 633 -21.57 73.50 -28.61
N PRO A 634 -22.41 74.50 -28.23
CA PRO A 634 -22.36 75.16 -26.92
C PRO A 634 -22.66 74.24 -25.72
N ILE A 635 -23.01 72.98 -25.96
CA ILE A 635 -23.24 71.95 -24.93
C ILE A 635 -21.91 71.43 -24.34
N GLU A 636 -20.81 71.39 -25.10
CA GLU A 636 -19.52 70.87 -24.58
C GLU A 636 -18.89 71.81 -23.53
N THR A 637 -19.24 73.10 -23.53
CA THR A 637 -18.69 74.14 -22.63
C THR A 637 -19.02 73.96 -21.13
N HIS A 638 -19.95 73.07 -20.76
CA HIS A 638 -20.32 72.81 -19.37
C HIS A 638 -19.57 71.64 -18.70
N LEU A 639 -18.61 71.01 -19.39
CA LEU A 639 -17.88 69.82 -18.91
C LEU A 639 -16.37 70.02 -18.71
N GLU A 640 -15.85 71.25 -18.84
CA GLU A 640 -14.44 71.59 -18.57
C GLU A 640 -14.19 72.30 -17.21
N GLY A 641 -15.23 72.38 -16.35
CA GLY A 641 -15.15 72.84 -14.95
C GLY A 641 -15.34 71.69 -13.97
#